data_AF-A0A1A2VY28-F1
#
_entry.id   AF-A0A1A2VY28-F1
#
_cell.length_a   1.000
_cell.length_b   1.000
_cell.length_c   1.000
_cell.angle_alpha   90.00
_cell.angle_beta   90.00
_cell.angle_gamma   90.00
#
_symmetry.space_group_name_H-M   'P 1'
#
loop_
_entity.id
_entity.type
_entity.pdbx_description
1 polymer ?
#
loop_
_entity_poly.entity_id
_entity_poly.type
_entity_poly.pdbx_seq_one_letter_code
_entity_poly.pdbx_strand_id
1 'polypeptide(L)'
;MPKVVSMCKVRAVAGPADRVLFAFNNGAIVYAVAVVGVTRSFGQVALLLALLAAATGVLRGAVGTPRAATLGGTEIRREGAFAVTTALLVSPVLWVVMWAISGPNIRLSALLIMAATPIVLVADVVHHMAIAQDRAHVVAPWDGLWFAGSTALLVAAWLHLPAATADYLLGAWTAVACVALIGTLAGDRVTPSVSGYRAWLSDGWQRRVRGGTESGLTQLTVFAVLLFATVILSPEVAAALRGAAALLAPVALAMSVVPAVMIPQDERPTVAPSRVWSVLARIALATASGSLVLGVALFFLPLPIGELLLGHTFEATQAIVPIIAVGYAMAAWIVSVAVFLRTFDRGADARMLTASTALVLVGTAIGGAVLFGTAAGVATGAATGTTFVATLALLRFKPWSVPAGPSRPVRVRPAVGGSSPAGASAAGRHTAAITDHDFLNPGLPRPMPFVTRLRLHKTTPVNEALITLWIFAVMAVFVPAAIIAFTHIPPNLNWLWALPATAICSARFAWLIGTGERRLFELMYWSYAYAFLCLAPLVQLREGEWPATLRRVDSTYTAAAALMVIVGCCAFLAGAGLDQATSRRWPWQLSKRIRDVAEQVFSVNYARTVLLCGFATLLDGYYLAQVGWILFTKSRYELAALESNIWPKDNLGVIFRAGAYMGLLVAFIALMRFRQEAKRAIARGEKISTTVMRSNMTLLVFIGVLLANSMNPISNARYLSGTAMLAAATAFGLFATRWRFRLTSCGFLAGMLFIFPMADAFRVSSEGEVKSSDPIRSLLTGDYDSFAQLMNGYLIGARDGIVPGKQFSGVLLFWLPRSIWTHKPVDTGIYIANMRGYAFTNLSAPLWVEFYLNGGWIPLAVGMFALGYGLHRWDTRMNTQFLAGQIPSVLGCILPFYLMILLRGSLLQAASYLFFILVFAAGVRQKGANTRLRGPTIPARPADTPADQDRRVDYVRA
;
A
#
# COMPACT_ATOMS: atom_id res chain seq x y z
N MET A 1 22.90 -21.19 53.67
CA MET A 1 21.88 -20.46 52.87
C MET A 1 22.22 -19.02 52.41
N PRO A 2 23.45 -18.47 52.44
CA PRO A 2 23.73 -17.16 51.79
C PRO A 2 24.19 -17.22 50.32
N LYS A 3 24.64 -18.39 49.79
CA LYS A 3 25.16 -18.50 48.41
C LYS A 3 24.08 -18.54 47.31
N VAL A 4 22.85 -18.94 47.62
CA VAL A 4 21.76 -19.11 46.62
C VAL A 4 21.12 -17.76 46.24
N VAL A 5 21.07 -16.80 47.16
CA VAL A 5 20.51 -15.45 46.92
C VAL A 5 21.45 -14.57 46.08
N SER A 6 22.77 -14.76 46.22
CA SER A 6 23.78 -14.08 45.39
C SER A 6 23.69 -14.51 43.91
N MET A 7 23.52 -15.81 43.64
CA MET A 7 23.39 -16.32 42.27
C MET A 7 22.08 -15.88 41.58
N CYS A 8 20.97 -15.71 42.30
CA CYS A 8 19.72 -15.21 41.70
C CYS A 8 19.83 -13.74 41.24
N LYS A 9 20.53 -12.87 41.99
CA LYS A 9 20.78 -11.49 41.58
C LYS A 9 21.74 -11.40 40.39
N VAL A 10 22.76 -12.26 40.33
CA VAL A 10 23.66 -12.37 39.18
C VAL A 10 22.92 -12.90 37.93
N ARG A 11 21.99 -13.86 38.09
CA ARG A 11 21.16 -14.43 37.01
C ARG A 11 20.15 -13.43 36.41
N ALA A 12 19.55 -12.58 37.24
CA ALA A 12 18.61 -11.54 36.77
C ALA A 12 19.30 -10.42 35.96
N VAL A 13 20.60 -10.19 36.20
CA VAL A 13 21.42 -9.18 35.50
C VAL A 13 22.13 -9.76 34.27
N ALA A 14 22.45 -11.06 34.28
CA ALA A 14 23.19 -11.71 33.18
C ALA A 14 22.43 -11.70 31.84
N GLY A 15 21.13 -12.01 31.81
CA GLY A 15 20.37 -12.09 30.55
C GLY A 15 20.22 -10.76 29.77
N PRO A 16 19.98 -9.62 30.45
CA PRO A 16 20.03 -8.30 29.80
C PRO A 16 21.46 -7.85 29.44
N ALA A 17 22.45 -8.13 30.29
CA ALA A 17 23.85 -7.75 30.05
C ALA A 17 24.47 -8.49 28.84
N ASP A 18 24.14 -9.76 28.68
CA ASP A 18 24.61 -10.59 27.56
C ASP A 18 24.07 -10.09 26.20
N ARG A 19 22.80 -9.68 26.17
CA ARG A 19 22.18 -9.03 24.99
C ARG A 19 22.82 -7.69 24.63
N VAL A 20 23.30 -6.95 25.63
CA VAL A 20 24.00 -5.69 25.43
C VAL A 20 25.37 -5.96 24.79
N LEU A 21 26.13 -6.92 25.30
CA LEU A 21 27.44 -7.31 24.74
C LEU A 21 27.34 -7.81 23.30
N PHE A 22 26.37 -8.68 23.00
CA PHE A 22 26.13 -9.19 21.65
C PHE A 22 25.72 -8.08 20.65
N ALA A 23 24.97 -7.08 21.10
CA ALA A 23 24.60 -5.93 20.27
C ALA A 23 25.79 -5.00 20.00
N PHE A 24 26.64 -4.77 21.00
CA PHE A 24 27.85 -3.96 20.85
C PHE A 24 28.87 -4.60 19.90
N ASN A 25 28.98 -5.93 19.90
CA ASN A 25 29.85 -6.67 18.97
C ASN A 25 29.52 -6.36 17.49
N ASN A 26 28.23 -6.45 17.12
CA ASN A 26 27.77 -6.14 15.76
C ASN A 26 27.92 -4.65 15.40
N GLY A 27 27.96 -3.76 16.39
CA GLY A 27 28.23 -2.33 16.19
C GLY A 27 29.70 -2.03 15.95
N ALA A 28 30.60 -2.64 16.72
CA ALA A 28 32.04 -2.38 16.68
C ALA A 28 32.66 -2.62 15.29
N ILE A 29 32.26 -3.69 14.61
CA ILE A 29 32.74 -3.99 13.24
C ILE A 29 32.27 -2.94 12.22
N VAL A 30 31.07 -2.38 12.38
CA VAL A 30 30.56 -1.31 11.50
C VAL A 30 31.41 -0.05 11.65
N TYR A 31 31.78 0.32 12.88
CA TYR A 31 32.69 1.44 13.13
C TYR A 31 34.09 1.15 12.58
N ALA A 32 34.65 -0.03 12.81
CA ALA A 32 35.98 -0.38 12.34
C ALA A 32 36.11 -0.31 10.81
N VAL A 33 35.10 -0.82 10.09
CA VAL A 33 35.06 -0.74 8.61
C VAL A 33 34.80 0.70 8.13
N ALA A 34 34.02 1.50 8.87
CA ALA A 34 33.79 2.91 8.52
C ALA A 34 35.05 3.76 8.63
N VAL A 35 35.88 3.52 9.66
CA VAL A 35 37.12 4.28 9.90
C VAL A 35 38.15 4.08 8.78
N VAL A 36 38.30 2.86 8.26
CA VAL A 36 39.33 2.55 7.25
C VAL A 36 38.79 2.53 5.81
N GLY A 37 37.46 2.43 5.65
CA GLY A 37 36.82 2.33 4.35
C GLY A 37 36.57 3.69 3.69
N VAL A 38 36.64 3.72 2.35
CA VAL A 38 36.09 4.82 1.56
C VAL A 38 34.55 4.81 1.69
N THR A 39 33.92 5.99 1.78
CA THR A 39 32.48 6.16 2.01
C THR A 39 31.59 5.28 1.13
N ARG A 40 31.92 5.15 -0.17
CA ARG A 40 31.21 4.28 -1.12
C ARG A 40 31.29 2.80 -0.73
N SER A 41 32.49 2.30 -0.47
CA SER A 41 32.73 0.89 -0.12
C SER A 41 32.08 0.56 1.22
N PHE A 42 32.17 1.47 2.20
CA PHE A 42 31.48 1.33 3.48
C PHE A 42 29.96 1.24 3.29
N GLY A 43 29.36 2.07 2.43
CA GLY A 43 27.92 2.01 2.14
C GLY A 43 27.47 0.65 1.59
N GLN A 44 28.25 0.06 0.69
CA GLN A 44 27.95 -1.28 0.15
C GLN A 44 28.14 -2.39 1.18
N VAL A 45 29.20 -2.34 2.00
CA VAL A 45 29.43 -3.29 3.10
C VAL A 45 28.33 -3.18 4.16
N ALA A 46 27.94 -1.95 4.53
CA ALA A 46 26.84 -1.66 5.43
C ALA A 46 25.52 -2.27 4.98
N LEU A 47 25.24 -2.26 3.67
CA LEU A 47 24.05 -2.86 3.08
C LEU A 47 24.05 -4.39 3.25
N LEU A 48 25.19 -5.05 3.04
CA LEU A 48 25.34 -6.50 3.25
C LEU A 48 25.19 -6.88 4.73
N LEU A 49 25.78 -6.10 5.63
CA LEU A 49 25.61 -6.29 7.09
C LEU A 49 24.15 -6.03 7.54
N ALA A 50 23.45 -5.08 6.92
CA ALA A 50 22.03 -4.85 7.18
C ALA A 50 21.15 -6.03 6.71
N LEU A 51 21.49 -6.67 5.59
CA LEU A 51 20.82 -7.89 5.13
C LEU A 51 21.04 -9.05 6.11
N LEU A 52 22.27 -9.22 6.60
CA LEU A 52 22.58 -10.22 7.62
C LEU A 52 21.80 -9.95 8.93
N ALA A 53 21.71 -8.69 9.37
CA ALA A 53 20.90 -8.30 10.52
C ALA A 53 19.39 -8.52 10.32
N ALA A 54 18.90 -8.36 9.09
CA ALA A 54 17.52 -8.69 8.74
C ALA A 54 17.26 -10.20 8.83
N ALA A 55 18.19 -11.02 8.31
CA ALA A 55 18.10 -12.47 8.39
C ALA A 55 18.14 -13.00 9.83
N THR A 56 19.03 -12.48 10.68
CA THR A 56 19.05 -12.83 12.11
C THR A 56 17.73 -12.46 12.78
N GLY A 57 17.19 -11.27 12.52
CA GLY A 57 15.89 -10.83 13.06
C GLY A 57 14.71 -11.74 12.67
N VAL A 58 14.68 -12.21 11.41
CA VAL A 58 13.66 -13.15 10.91
C VAL A 58 13.81 -14.52 11.55
N LEU A 59 15.01 -15.09 11.55
CA LEU A 59 15.27 -16.41 12.13
C LEU A 59 14.98 -16.43 13.63
N ARG A 60 15.40 -15.38 14.34
CA ARG A 60 15.12 -15.18 15.77
C ARG A 60 13.63 -15.20 16.07
N GLY A 61 12.78 -14.59 15.25
CA GLY A 61 11.33 -14.64 15.45
C GLY A 61 10.69 -15.94 14.97
N ALA A 62 11.24 -16.56 13.93
CA ALA A 62 10.67 -17.79 13.35
C ALA A 62 10.92 -19.01 14.25
N VAL A 63 12.08 -19.02 14.89
CA VAL A 63 12.52 -20.07 15.81
C VAL A 63 12.23 -19.68 17.25
N GLY A 64 12.43 -18.41 17.62
CA GLY A 64 12.25 -17.91 18.98
C GLY A 64 10.83 -17.39 19.23
N THR A 65 10.11 -18.11 20.11
CA THR A 65 8.97 -17.72 21.00
C THR A 65 7.71 -18.59 20.81
N PRO A 66 6.86 -18.86 21.84
CA PRO A 66 6.95 -18.71 23.31
C PRO A 66 6.98 -20.06 24.05
N ARG A 67 7.23 -21.17 23.33
CA ARG A 67 7.13 -22.52 23.89
C ARG A 67 8.35 -22.95 24.70
N ALA A 68 9.51 -22.31 24.51
CA ALA A 68 10.73 -22.73 25.22
C ALA A 68 10.61 -22.57 26.75
N ALA A 69 9.79 -21.64 27.24
CA ALA A 69 9.48 -21.53 28.68
C ALA A 69 8.55 -22.65 29.20
N THR A 70 7.86 -23.36 28.31
CA THR A 70 6.88 -24.42 28.63
C THR A 70 7.37 -25.84 28.28
N LEU A 71 8.54 -25.97 27.66
CA LEU A 71 9.10 -27.23 27.15
C LEU A 71 10.21 -27.74 28.09
N GLY A 72 10.38 -29.06 28.16
CA GLY A 72 11.48 -29.66 28.92
C GLY A 72 12.85 -29.42 28.26
N GLY A 73 13.94 -29.48 29.03
CA GLY A 73 15.29 -29.19 28.52
C GLY A 73 15.75 -30.06 27.33
N THR A 74 15.26 -31.29 27.21
CA THR A 74 15.54 -32.18 26.07
C THR A 74 14.78 -31.78 24.80
N GLU A 75 13.55 -31.29 24.93
CA GLU A 75 12.75 -30.79 23.83
C GLU A 75 13.30 -29.46 23.30
N ILE A 76 13.81 -28.58 24.18
CA ILE A 76 14.47 -27.33 23.78
C ILE A 76 15.74 -27.62 22.96
N ARG A 77 16.53 -28.63 23.36
CA ARG A 77 17.72 -29.04 22.58
C ARG A 77 17.36 -29.60 21.20
N ARG A 78 16.26 -30.35 21.10
CA ARG A 78 15.76 -30.88 19.82
C ARG A 78 15.25 -29.76 18.91
N GLU A 79 14.51 -28.78 19.46
CA GLU A 79 14.12 -27.56 18.74
C GLU A 79 15.36 -26.78 18.27
N GLY A 80 16.37 -26.64 19.12
CA GLY A 80 17.65 -26.00 18.80
C GLY A 80 18.38 -26.69 17.65
N ALA A 81 18.45 -28.02 17.64
CA ALA A 81 19.07 -28.79 16.56
C ALA A 81 18.43 -28.54 15.18
N PHE A 82 17.09 -28.41 15.14
CA PHE A 82 16.35 -28.08 13.92
C PHE A 82 16.46 -26.60 13.52
N ALA A 83 16.60 -25.71 14.50
CA ALA A 83 16.85 -24.30 14.26
C ALA A 83 18.23 -24.06 13.63
N VAL A 84 19.26 -24.77 14.10
CA VAL A 84 20.60 -24.74 13.53
C VAL A 84 20.58 -25.23 12.09
N THR A 85 19.87 -26.32 11.78
CA THR A 85 19.72 -26.77 10.38
C THR A 85 18.95 -25.76 9.53
N THR A 86 17.94 -25.09 10.08
CA THR A 86 17.24 -23.99 9.37
C THR A 86 18.20 -22.84 9.03
N ALA A 87 19.02 -22.39 9.99
CA ALA A 87 20.01 -21.32 9.78
C ALA A 87 21.03 -21.66 8.68
N LEU A 88 21.52 -22.91 8.66
CA LEU A 88 22.41 -23.41 7.61
C LEU A 88 21.72 -23.45 6.23
N LEU A 89 20.45 -23.86 6.16
CA LEU A 89 19.68 -23.91 4.90
C LEU A 89 19.34 -22.51 4.35
N VAL A 90 19.16 -21.51 5.21
CA VAL A 90 18.90 -20.13 4.79
C VAL A 90 20.16 -19.45 4.24
N SER A 91 21.35 -19.85 4.68
CA SER A 91 22.62 -19.18 4.34
C SER A 91 22.91 -19.12 2.83
N PRO A 92 22.79 -20.21 2.03
CA PRO A 92 22.99 -20.14 0.58
C PRO A 92 22.01 -19.22 -0.14
N VAL A 93 20.77 -19.11 0.34
CA VAL A 93 19.77 -18.19 -0.22
C VAL A 93 20.21 -16.74 -0.02
N LEU A 94 20.77 -16.42 1.15
CA LEU A 94 21.33 -15.09 1.43
C LEU A 94 22.57 -14.81 0.58
N TRP A 95 23.42 -15.80 0.31
CA TRP A 95 24.59 -15.62 -0.56
C TRP A 95 24.21 -15.15 -1.95
N VAL A 96 23.17 -15.74 -2.55
CA VAL A 96 22.68 -15.32 -3.88
C VAL A 96 22.25 -13.85 -3.84
N VAL A 97 21.53 -13.43 -2.80
CA VAL A 97 21.07 -12.05 -2.64
C VAL A 97 22.25 -11.10 -2.37
N MET A 98 23.18 -11.48 -1.49
CA MET A 98 24.39 -10.71 -1.19
C MET A 98 25.25 -10.52 -2.44
N TRP A 99 25.42 -11.56 -3.24
CA TRP A 99 26.17 -11.50 -4.50
C TRP A 99 25.50 -10.57 -5.51
N ALA A 100 24.17 -10.68 -5.68
CA ALA A 100 23.42 -9.83 -6.60
C ALA A 100 23.49 -8.33 -6.24
N ILE A 101 23.59 -8.01 -4.95
CA ILE A 101 23.68 -6.63 -4.45
C ILE A 101 25.15 -6.15 -4.44
N SER A 102 26.13 -7.05 -4.42
CA SER A 102 27.55 -6.69 -4.33
C SER A 102 28.03 -5.99 -5.60
N GLY A 103 28.65 -4.81 -5.42
CA GLY A 103 29.29 -4.09 -6.52
C GLY A 103 30.64 -4.71 -6.88
N PRO A 104 31.18 -4.43 -8.10
CA PRO A 104 32.47 -4.98 -8.54
C PRO A 104 33.65 -4.60 -7.63
N ASN A 105 33.55 -3.48 -6.90
CA ASN A 105 34.61 -2.93 -6.07
C ASN A 105 34.77 -3.58 -4.68
N ILE A 106 33.80 -4.40 -4.23
CA ILE A 106 33.79 -4.99 -2.88
C ILE A 106 33.67 -6.52 -2.89
N ARG A 107 34.09 -7.18 -3.98
CA ARG A 107 33.90 -8.63 -4.14
C ARG A 107 34.53 -9.45 -3.02
N LEU A 108 35.72 -9.08 -2.56
CA LEU A 108 36.39 -9.79 -1.46
C LEU A 108 35.66 -9.58 -0.13
N SER A 109 35.30 -8.34 0.21
CA SER A 109 34.51 -8.02 1.41
C SER A 109 33.16 -8.78 1.41
N ALA A 110 32.50 -8.87 0.24
CA ALA A 110 31.24 -9.61 0.10
C ALA A 110 31.44 -11.12 0.33
N LEU A 111 32.50 -11.73 -0.21
CA LEU A 111 32.85 -13.14 0.03
C LEU A 111 33.11 -13.42 1.51
N LEU A 112 33.79 -12.52 2.21
CA LEU A 112 34.04 -12.64 3.64
C LEU A 112 32.75 -12.57 4.47
N ILE A 113 31.82 -11.67 4.13
CA ILE A 113 30.51 -11.59 4.81
C ILE A 113 29.64 -12.81 4.48
N MET A 114 29.70 -13.33 3.26
CA MET A 114 29.04 -14.58 2.89
C MET A 114 29.58 -15.75 3.72
N ALA A 115 30.90 -15.85 3.90
CA ALA A 115 31.52 -16.84 4.78
C ALA A 115 31.08 -16.66 6.24
N ALA A 116 30.94 -15.42 6.73
CA ALA A 116 30.47 -15.11 8.08
C ALA A 116 28.99 -15.45 8.31
N THR A 117 28.17 -15.43 7.26
CA THR A 117 26.70 -15.57 7.35
C THR A 117 26.25 -16.82 8.12
N PRO A 118 26.64 -18.06 7.76
CA PRO A 118 26.24 -19.24 8.51
C PRO A 118 26.71 -19.21 9.96
N ILE A 119 27.88 -18.65 10.24
CA ILE A 119 28.45 -18.57 11.59
C ILE A 119 27.58 -17.67 12.47
N VAL A 120 27.28 -16.47 11.99
CA VAL A 120 26.48 -15.47 12.73
C VAL A 120 25.04 -15.95 12.93
N LEU A 121 24.43 -16.60 11.94
CA LEU A 121 23.07 -17.12 12.05
C LEU A 121 22.96 -18.27 13.06
N VAL A 122 23.91 -19.20 13.04
CA VAL A 122 23.94 -20.31 14.00
C VAL A 122 24.25 -19.80 15.41
N ALA A 123 25.19 -18.88 15.55
CA ALA A 123 25.53 -18.27 16.83
C ALA A 123 24.31 -17.58 17.48
N ASP A 124 23.55 -16.78 16.70
CA ASP A 124 22.33 -16.13 17.21
C ASP A 124 21.30 -17.15 17.70
N VAL A 125 21.08 -18.24 16.93
CA VAL A 125 20.14 -19.31 17.31
C VAL A 125 20.56 -20.01 18.59
N VAL A 126 21.83 -20.41 18.71
CA VAL A 126 22.36 -21.11 19.89
C VAL A 126 22.26 -20.23 21.14
N HIS A 127 22.57 -18.94 21.01
CA HIS A 127 22.44 -17.97 22.09
C HIS A 127 21.00 -17.88 22.62
N HIS A 128 20.00 -17.81 21.72
CA HIS A 128 18.58 -17.81 22.12
C HIS A 128 18.17 -19.11 22.82
N MET A 129 18.68 -20.26 22.37
CA MET A 129 18.39 -21.55 23.01
C MET A 129 19.04 -21.67 24.40
N ALA A 130 20.27 -21.16 24.56
CA ALA A 130 20.97 -21.16 25.84
C ALA A 130 20.28 -20.25 26.87
N ILE A 131 19.80 -19.08 26.46
CA ILE A 131 18.96 -18.21 27.31
C ILE A 131 17.68 -18.94 27.73
N ALA A 132 17.02 -19.64 26.80
CA ALA A 132 15.80 -20.37 27.10
C ALA A 132 16.01 -21.56 28.05
N GLN A 133 17.22 -22.14 28.09
CA GLN A 133 17.60 -23.23 29.00
C GLN A 133 18.17 -22.73 30.35
N ASP A 134 18.18 -21.41 30.61
CA ASP A 134 18.86 -20.79 31.76
C ASP A 134 20.38 -21.13 31.85
N ARG A 135 21.01 -21.34 30.68
CA ARG A 135 22.44 -21.70 30.52
C ARG A 135 23.26 -20.58 29.90
N ALA A 136 22.77 -19.33 29.93
CA ALA A 136 23.46 -18.17 29.35
C ALA A 136 24.92 -18.02 29.85
N HIS A 137 25.21 -18.43 31.09
CA HIS A 137 26.57 -18.41 31.66
C HIS A 137 27.61 -19.26 30.90
N VAL A 138 27.19 -20.28 30.13
CA VAL A 138 28.08 -21.12 29.32
C VAL A 138 28.46 -20.44 28.00
N VAL A 139 27.57 -19.58 27.48
CA VAL A 139 27.73 -18.87 26.21
C VAL A 139 28.43 -17.52 26.39
N ALA A 140 28.15 -16.85 27.51
CA ALA A 140 28.72 -15.54 27.87
C ALA A 140 30.25 -15.38 27.70
N PRO A 141 31.14 -16.34 28.08
CA PRO A 141 32.58 -16.16 27.87
C PRO A 141 32.99 -16.13 26.39
N TRP A 142 32.26 -16.85 25.53
CA TRP A 142 32.52 -16.88 24.09
C TRP A 142 32.00 -15.62 23.40
N ASP A 143 30.86 -15.08 23.85
CA ASP A 143 30.37 -13.77 23.41
C ASP A 143 31.29 -12.65 23.87
N GLY A 144 31.86 -12.76 25.09
CA GLY A 144 32.90 -11.87 25.59
C GLY A 144 34.18 -11.90 24.74
N LEU A 145 34.62 -13.09 24.29
CA LEU A 145 35.76 -13.24 23.37
C LEU A 145 35.49 -12.56 22.03
N TRP A 146 34.29 -12.75 21.47
CA TRP A 146 33.92 -12.13 20.20
C TRP A 146 33.84 -10.60 20.31
N PHE A 147 33.24 -10.09 21.38
CA PHE A 147 33.21 -8.65 21.67
C PHE A 147 34.62 -8.05 21.86
N ALA A 148 35.48 -8.72 22.64
CA ALA A 148 36.86 -8.28 22.84
C ALA A 148 37.65 -8.28 21.52
N GLY A 149 37.49 -9.31 20.68
CA GLY A 149 38.09 -9.37 19.36
C GLY A 149 37.63 -8.22 18.44
N SER A 150 36.33 -7.95 18.36
CA SER A 150 35.79 -6.84 17.56
C SER A 150 36.24 -5.48 18.06
N THR A 151 36.39 -5.31 19.37
CA THR A 151 36.92 -4.08 19.97
C THR A 151 38.41 -3.91 19.65
N ALA A 152 39.21 -4.99 19.69
CA ALA A 152 40.61 -4.96 19.29
C ALA A 152 40.77 -4.59 17.80
N LEU A 153 39.87 -5.07 16.93
CA LEU A 153 39.85 -4.68 15.52
C LEU A 153 39.51 -3.20 15.32
N LEU A 154 38.61 -2.65 16.11
CA LEU A 154 38.32 -1.21 16.10
C LEU A 154 39.53 -0.38 16.57
N VAL A 155 40.23 -0.82 17.63
CA VAL A 155 41.46 -0.16 18.09
C VAL A 155 42.56 -0.24 17.03
N ALA A 156 42.71 -1.39 16.36
CA ALA A 156 43.65 -1.55 15.25
C ALA A 156 43.36 -0.58 14.07
N ALA A 157 42.07 -0.33 13.79
CA ALA A 157 41.64 0.68 12.82
C ALA A 157 42.02 2.11 13.25
N TRP A 158 41.83 2.47 14.52
CA TRP A 158 42.24 3.77 15.06
C TRP A 158 43.75 3.99 15.08
N LEU A 159 44.53 2.94 15.31
CA LEU A 159 45.99 2.98 15.27
C LEU A 159 46.55 3.02 13.84
N HIS A 160 45.69 3.02 12.81
CA HIS A 160 46.05 3.03 11.40
C HIS A 160 47.12 1.98 11.03
N LEU A 161 47.01 0.78 11.61
CA LEU A 161 47.94 -0.29 11.32
C LEU A 161 47.89 -0.63 9.82
N PRO A 162 49.04 -0.85 9.15
CA PRO A 162 49.10 -1.08 7.70
C PRO A 162 48.33 -2.33 7.23
N ALA A 163 48.07 -3.28 8.14
CA ALA A 163 47.27 -4.47 7.88
C ALA A 163 45.75 -4.27 8.11
N ALA A 164 45.30 -3.13 8.62
CA ALA A 164 43.91 -2.91 9.06
C ALA A 164 42.96 -2.50 7.92
N THR A 165 43.05 -3.09 6.73
CA THR A 165 42.09 -2.80 5.64
C THR A 165 40.72 -3.42 5.91
N ALA A 166 39.67 -2.92 5.25
CA ALA A 166 38.30 -3.43 5.43
C ALA A 166 38.17 -4.95 5.24
N ASP A 167 38.92 -5.54 4.29
CA ASP A 167 38.91 -6.98 4.03
C ASP A 167 39.57 -7.76 5.18
N TYR A 168 40.72 -7.29 5.68
CA TYR A 168 41.37 -7.93 6.83
C TYR A 168 40.53 -7.83 8.10
N LEU A 169 39.88 -6.69 8.34
CA LEU A 169 38.97 -6.50 9.49
C LEU A 169 37.78 -7.47 9.42
N LEU A 170 37.15 -7.63 8.26
CA LEU A 170 36.05 -8.57 8.07
C LEU A 170 36.49 -10.03 8.16
N GLY A 171 37.67 -10.36 7.62
CA GLY A 171 38.25 -11.70 7.70
C GLY A 171 38.59 -12.08 9.15
N ALA A 172 39.26 -11.18 9.89
CA ALA A 172 39.58 -11.38 11.29
C ALA A 172 38.33 -11.47 12.16
N TRP A 173 37.32 -10.63 11.91
CA TRP A 173 36.03 -10.70 12.59
C TRP A 173 35.34 -12.06 12.37
N THR A 174 35.38 -12.57 11.14
CA THR A 174 34.83 -13.89 10.79
C THR A 174 35.60 -15.02 11.48
N ALA A 175 36.93 -14.94 11.56
CA ALA A 175 37.75 -15.92 12.24
C ALA A 175 37.47 -15.97 13.75
N VAL A 176 37.37 -14.81 14.41
CA VAL A 176 36.99 -14.74 15.84
C VAL A 176 35.58 -15.28 16.06
N ALA A 177 34.63 -14.97 15.15
CA ALA A 177 33.28 -15.51 15.20
C ALA A 177 33.25 -17.04 15.07
N CYS A 178 34.08 -17.63 14.20
CA CYS A 178 34.22 -19.08 14.08
C CYS A 178 34.66 -19.71 15.41
N VAL A 179 35.69 -19.15 16.05
CA VAL A 179 36.22 -19.67 17.31
C VAL A 179 35.16 -19.59 18.41
N ALA A 180 34.46 -18.46 18.51
CA ALA A 180 33.36 -18.30 19.45
C ALA A 180 32.22 -19.30 19.18
N LEU A 181 31.87 -19.53 17.92
CA LEU A 181 30.84 -20.51 17.54
C LEU A 181 31.23 -21.95 17.91
N ILE A 182 32.48 -22.35 17.66
CA ILE A 182 32.97 -23.69 18.02
C ILE A 182 32.88 -23.88 19.54
N GLY A 183 33.29 -22.87 20.31
CA GLY A 183 33.20 -22.88 21.77
C GLY A 183 31.76 -22.98 22.29
N THR A 184 30.83 -22.23 21.70
CA THR A 184 29.40 -22.25 22.09
C THR A 184 28.71 -23.57 21.72
N LEU A 185 28.99 -24.14 20.55
CA LEU A 185 28.45 -25.45 20.14
C LEU A 185 28.98 -26.58 21.01
N ALA A 186 30.27 -26.55 21.37
CA ALA A 186 30.89 -27.52 22.28
C ALA A 186 30.30 -27.42 23.70
N GLY A 187 30.03 -26.20 24.17
CA GLY A 187 29.45 -25.93 25.49
C GLY A 187 27.99 -26.36 25.62
N ASP A 188 27.14 -26.07 24.62
CA ASP A 188 25.70 -26.35 24.70
C ASP A 188 25.30 -27.75 24.17
N ARG A 189 26.22 -28.44 23.48
CA ARG A 189 26.04 -29.78 22.88
C ARG A 189 24.85 -29.85 21.91
N VAL A 190 24.60 -28.77 21.17
CA VAL A 190 23.57 -28.71 20.12
C VAL A 190 24.22 -29.08 18.78
N THR A 191 23.78 -30.19 18.18
CA THR A 191 24.25 -30.62 16.86
C THR A 191 23.13 -30.50 15.82
N PRO A 192 23.44 -30.17 14.55
CA PRO A 192 22.44 -30.10 13.50
C PRO A 192 21.79 -31.47 13.29
N SER A 193 20.45 -31.50 13.25
CA SER A 193 19.69 -32.72 12.97
C SER A 193 18.80 -32.56 11.74
N VAL A 194 18.87 -33.54 10.84
CA VAL A 194 18.03 -33.63 9.62
C VAL A 194 16.88 -34.63 9.82
N SER A 195 17.06 -35.57 10.74
CA SER A 195 16.08 -36.60 11.10
C SER A 195 14.83 -35.97 11.75
N GLY A 196 13.69 -36.04 11.07
CA GLY A 196 12.42 -35.47 11.54
C GLY A 196 12.21 -33.98 11.27
N TYR A 197 13.14 -33.32 10.56
CA TYR A 197 13.05 -31.88 10.24
C TYR A 197 11.78 -31.52 9.45
N ARG A 198 11.36 -32.34 8.49
CA ARG A 198 10.13 -32.08 7.70
C ARG A 198 8.86 -32.08 8.55
N ALA A 199 8.76 -32.99 9.51
CA ALA A 199 7.62 -33.07 10.43
C ALA A 199 7.64 -31.91 11.44
N TRP A 200 8.84 -31.51 11.89
CA TRP A 200 9.01 -30.34 12.75
C TRP A 200 8.66 -29.02 12.03
N LEU A 201 9.02 -28.89 10.76
CA LEU A 201 8.73 -27.70 9.96
C LEU A 201 7.22 -27.58 9.68
N SER A 202 6.53 -28.69 9.45
CA SER A 202 5.08 -28.69 9.25
C SER A 202 4.32 -28.45 10.56
N ASP A 203 4.83 -28.91 11.71
CA ASP A 203 4.25 -28.62 13.02
C ASP A 203 4.45 -27.14 13.39
N GLY A 204 3.39 -26.35 13.24
CA GLY A 204 3.39 -24.95 13.63
C GLY A 204 4.02 -23.99 12.62
N TRP A 205 4.16 -24.36 11.34
CA TRP A 205 4.61 -23.47 10.25
C TRP A 205 3.98 -22.07 10.31
N GLN A 206 2.65 -22.00 10.51
CA GLN A 206 1.93 -20.73 10.61
C GLN A 206 2.41 -19.85 11.77
N ARG A 207 2.80 -20.45 12.90
CA ARG A 207 3.36 -19.72 14.05
C ARG A 207 4.77 -19.23 13.76
N ARG A 208 5.60 -20.04 13.12
CA ARG A 208 6.99 -19.71 12.75
C ARG A 208 7.04 -18.57 11.75
N VAL A 209 6.25 -18.65 10.67
CA VAL A 209 6.12 -17.54 9.72
C VAL A 209 5.62 -16.28 10.41
N ARG A 210 4.64 -16.39 11.32
CA ARG A 210 4.09 -15.25 12.05
C ARG A 210 5.11 -14.61 13.01
N GLY A 211 5.88 -15.40 13.75
CA GLY A 211 6.92 -14.90 14.65
C GLY A 211 8.09 -14.30 13.89
N GLY A 212 8.54 -14.96 12.81
CA GLY A 212 9.64 -14.48 11.96
C GLY A 212 9.29 -13.20 11.24
N THR A 213 8.05 -13.09 10.72
CA THR A 213 7.57 -11.83 10.14
C THR A 213 7.46 -10.74 11.18
N GLU A 214 6.98 -11.00 12.40
CA GLU A 214 6.85 -9.97 13.44
C GLU A 214 8.21 -9.44 13.94
N SER A 215 9.18 -10.32 14.16
CA SER A 215 10.52 -9.96 14.64
C SER A 215 11.41 -9.37 13.53
N GLY A 216 11.34 -9.94 12.33
CA GLY A 216 12.18 -9.55 11.21
C GLY A 216 11.78 -8.24 10.55
N LEU A 217 10.51 -7.82 10.66
CA LEU A 217 10.00 -6.66 9.92
C LEU A 217 10.75 -5.37 10.20
N THR A 218 11.17 -5.14 11.45
CA THR A 218 11.92 -3.94 11.83
C THR A 218 13.29 -3.89 11.14
N GLN A 219 14.01 -5.01 11.12
CA GLN A 219 15.34 -5.07 10.50
C GLN A 219 15.26 -5.10 8.98
N LEU A 220 14.27 -5.80 8.41
CA LEU A 220 13.95 -5.77 6.98
C LEU A 220 13.62 -4.37 6.50
N THR A 221 12.96 -3.55 7.34
CA THR A 221 12.65 -2.16 7.02
C THR A 221 13.92 -1.33 6.86
N VAL A 222 14.89 -1.46 7.77
CA VAL A 222 16.18 -0.76 7.69
C VAL A 222 16.95 -1.19 6.45
N PHE A 223 17.04 -2.50 6.21
CA PHE A 223 17.66 -3.03 5.00
C PHE A 223 16.99 -2.50 3.72
N ALA A 224 15.65 -2.49 3.67
CA ALA A 224 14.91 -1.99 2.51
C ALA A 224 15.22 -0.50 2.25
N VAL A 225 15.19 0.35 3.28
CA VAL A 225 15.52 1.78 3.13
C VAL A 225 16.95 1.97 2.60
N LEU A 226 17.93 1.22 3.12
CA LEU A 226 19.32 1.30 2.66
C LEU A 226 19.50 0.77 1.24
N LEU A 227 18.81 -0.32 0.88
CA LEU A 227 18.82 -0.89 -0.47
C LEU A 227 18.26 0.11 -1.46
N PHE A 228 17.09 0.69 -1.18
CA PHE A 228 16.48 1.69 -2.04
C PHE A 228 17.30 2.97 -2.13
N ALA A 229 17.86 3.45 -1.02
CA ALA A 229 18.76 4.61 -1.04
C ALA A 229 19.99 4.35 -1.92
N THR A 230 20.56 3.15 -1.85
CA THR A 230 21.70 2.73 -2.69
C THR A 230 21.33 2.67 -4.17
N VAL A 231 20.17 2.08 -4.49
CA VAL A 231 19.72 1.84 -5.87
C VAL A 231 19.22 3.12 -6.56
N ILE A 232 18.49 3.96 -5.82
CA ILE A 232 17.86 5.18 -6.37
C ILE A 232 18.87 6.33 -6.42
N LEU A 233 19.71 6.46 -5.40
CA LEU A 233 20.65 7.57 -5.26
C LEU A 233 22.09 7.08 -5.43
N SER A 234 22.71 6.61 -4.35
CA SER A 234 24.09 6.14 -4.38
C SER A 234 24.48 5.39 -3.10
N PRO A 235 25.54 4.56 -3.11
CA PRO A 235 26.04 3.89 -1.90
C PRO A 235 26.50 4.86 -0.80
N GLU A 236 26.97 6.06 -1.15
CA GLU A 236 27.39 7.08 -0.19
C GLU A 236 26.21 7.59 0.65
N VAL A 237 25.01 7.66 0.07
CA VAL A 237 23.80 7.99 0.83
C VAL A 237 23.46 6.90 1.85
N ALA A 238 23.58 5.62 1.46
CA ALA A 238 23.38 4.51 2.39
C ALA A 238 24.44 4.48 3.51
N ALA A 239 25.68 4.87 3.20
CA ALA A 239 26.75 5.04 4.17
C ALA A 239 26.38 6.08 5.24
N ALA A 240 25.92 7.27 4.84
CA ALA A 240 25.49 8.32 5.76
C ALA A 240 24.29 7.89 6.63
N LEU A 241 23.27 7.27 6.02
CA LEU A 241 22.09 6.77 6.73
C LEU A 241 22.46 5.68 7.75
N ARG A 242 23.35 4.76 7.38
CA ARG A 242 23.84 3.72 8.29
C ARG A 242 24.70 4.31 9.40
N GLY A 243 25.59 5.25 9.08
CA GLY A 243 26.43 5.95 10.05
C GLY A 243 25.59 6.63 11.12
N ALA A 244 24.54 7.36 10.73
CA ALA A 244 23.63 8.00 11.67
C ALA A 244 22.89 6.99 12.55
N ALA A 245 22.40 5.89 11.98
CA ALA A 245 21.75 4.82 12.72
C ALA A 245 22.70 4.11 13.71
N ALA A 246 23.99 3.99 13.36
CA ALA A 246 25.02 3.44 14.23
C ALA A 246 25.29 4.36 15.43
N LEU A 247 25.42 5.67 15.21
CA LEU A 247 25.63 6.66 16.29
C LEU A 247 24.45 6.71 17.27
N LEU A 248 23.22 6.48 16.78
CA LEU A 248 22.00 6.42 17.59
C LEU A 248 21.69 5.01 18.14
N ALA A 249 22.54 4.02 17.90
CA ALA A 249 22.34 2.63 18.36
C ALA A 249 22.15 2.50 19.88
N PRO A 250 22.84 3.26 20.76
CA PRO A 250 22.62 3.18 22.21
C PRO A 250 21.16 3.45 22.63
N VAL A 251 20.48 4.38 21.93
CA VAL A 251 19.06 4.70 22.17
C VAL A 251 18.16 3.53 21.76
N ALA A 252 18.44 2.92 20.59
CA ALA A 252 17.71 1.75 20.14
C ALA A 252 17.91 0.55 21.08
N LEU A 253 19.11 0.39 21.64
CA LEU A 253 19.42 -0.66 22.60
C LEU A 253 18.61 -0.48 23.89
N ALA A 254 18.56 0.73 24.44
CA ALA A 254 17.77 1.04 25.63
C ALA A 254 16.28 0.67 25.42
N MET A 255 15.74 0.94 24.23
CA MET A 255 14.37 0.57 23.87
C MET A 255 14.16 -0.94 23.70
N SER A 256 15.18 -1.69 23.25
CA SER A 256 15.09 -3.14 23.03
C SER A 256 14.97 -3.96 24.33
N VAL A 257 15.38 -3.37 25.46
CA VAL A 257 15.31 -4.01 26.80
C VAL A 257 13.93 -3.88 27.44
N VAL A 258 13.16 -2.84 27.08
CA VAL A 258 11.84 -2.53 27.67
C VAL A 258 10.85 -3.70 27.60
N PRO A 259 10.66 -4.39 26.45
CA PRO A 259 9.75 -5.54 26.37
C PRO A 259 10.19 -6.71 27.25
N ALA A 260 11.50 -6.89 27.47
CA ALA A 260 12.02 -7.98 28.29
C ALA A 260 11.80 -7.75 29.79
N VAL A 261 11.78 -6.49 30.22
CA VAL A 261 11.57 -6.10 31.63
C VAL A 261 10.08 -5.98 31.97
N MET A 262 9.25 -5.51 31.03
CA MET A 262 7.82 -5.20 31.27
C MET A 262 6.85 -6.34 30.95
N ILE A 263 7.32 -7.43 30.33
CA ILE A 263 6.52 -8.64 30.10
C ILE A 263 6.97 -9.71 31.09
N PRO A 264 6.55 -9.66 32.37
CA PRO A 264 6.81 -10.76 33.29
C PRO A 264 6.00 -11.99 32.89
N GLN A 265 6.67 -13.14 32.93
CA GLN A 265 6.07 -14.47 32.79
C GLN A 265 5.24 -14.80 34.04
N ASP A 266 4.05 -15.32 33.79
CA ASP A 266 3.17 -16.11 34.67
C ASP A 266 2.62 -15.54 35.98
N GLU A 267 3.05 -14.37 36.46
CA GLU A 267 2.35 -13.68 37.55
C GLU A 267 1.60 -12.47 37.01
N ARG A 268 0.28 -12.58 36.89
CA ARG A 268 -0.61 -11.47 36.56
C ARG A 268 -1.07 -10.76 37.83
N PRO A 269 -0.42 -9.69 38.32
CA PRO A 269 -1.10 -8.76 39.20
C PRO A 269 -1.99 -7.84 38.35
N THR A 270 -3.14 -7.54 38.92
CA THR A 270 -4.24 -6.69 38.46
C THR A 270 -3.84 -5.21 38.31
N VAL A 271 -2.83 -4.88 37.51
CA VAL A 271 -2.37 -3.49 37.33
C VAL A 271 -3.27 -2.74 36.36
N ALA A 272 -3.77 -1.57 36.78
CA ALA A 272 -4.60 -0.69 35.96
C ALA A 272 -3.86 -0.26 34.66
N PRO A 273 -4.51 -0.31 33.48
CA PRO A 273 -3.89 0.08 32.20
C PRO A 273 -3.25 1.47 32.18
N SER A 274 -3.84 2.43 32.90
CA SER A 274 -3.30 3.79 33.02
C SER A 274 -1.94 3.84 33.71
N ARG A 275 -1.68 2.97 34.70
CA ARG A 275 -0.38 2.88 35.39
C ARG A 275 0.68 2.23 34.51
N VAL A 276 0.32 1.20 33.74
CA VAL A 276 1.22 0.59 32.76
C VAL A 276 1.59 1.61 31.68
N TRP A 277 0.61 2.36 31.16
CA TRP A 277 0.87 3.41 30.18
C TRP A 277 1.73 4.55 30.76
N SER A 278 1.53 4.99 32.00
CA SER A 278 2.32 6.08 32.59
C SER A 278 3.80 5.70 32.78
N VAL A 279 4.09 4.43 33.04
CA VAL A 279 5.48 3.92 33.06
C VAL A 279 6.05 3.90 31.64
N LEU A 280 5.33 3.33 30.67
CA LEU A 280 5.78 3.25 29.27
C LEU A 280 5.95 4.62 28.61
N ALA A 281 5.11 5.59 28.96
CA ALA A 281 5.18 6.97 28.48
C ALA A 281 6.39 7.71 29.07
N ARG A 282 6.72 7.50 30.35
CA ARG A 282 7.94 8.05 30.96
C ARG A 282 9.20 7.46 30.33
N ILE A 283 9.21 6.15 30.08
CA ILE A 283 10.31 5.49 29.37
C ILE A 283 10.43 6.05 27.95
N ALA A 284 9.32 6.16 27.21
CA ALA A 284 9.30 6.75 25.86
C ALA A 284 9.79 8.20 25.85
N LEU A 285 9.38 9.01 26.83
CA LEU A 285 9.80 10.40 26.94
C LEU A 285 11.30 10.51 27.25
N ALA A 286 11.81 9.68 28.16
CA ALA A 286 13.22 9.65 28.51
C ALA A 286 14.09 9.23 27.30
N THR A 287 13.69 8.19 26.58
CA THR A 287 14.44 7.73 25.40
C THR A 287 14.29 8.67 24.20
N ALA A 288 13.12 9.30 24.02
CA ALA A 288 12.93 10.34 23.02
C ALA A 288 13.79 11.58 23.30
N SER A 289 13.83 12.04 24.55
CA SER A 289 14.67 13.16 24.98
C SER A 289 16.15 12.81 24.82
N GLY A 290 16.57 11.61 25.23
CA GLY A 290 17.93 11.12 25.03
C GLY A 290 18.34 11.06 23.56
N SER A 291 17.42 10.64 22.67
CA SER A 291 17.63 10.64 21.22
C SER A 291 17.87 12.05 20.68
N LEU A 292 17.03 13.02 21.06
CA LEU A 292 17.14 14.40 20.60
C LEU A 292 18.41 15.08 21.12
N VAL A 293 18.72 14.91 22.41
CA VAL A 293 19.95 15.44 23.02
C VAL A 293 21.19 14.86 22.35
N LEU A 294 21.23 13.53 22.15
CA LEU A 294 22.34 12.89 21.44
C LEU A 294 22.43 13.38 20.00
N GLY A 295 21.31 13.54 19.30
CA GLY A 295 21.28 14.06 17.94
C GLY A 295 21.83 15.48 17.81
N VAL A 296 21.49 16.37 18.76
CA VAL A 296 22.03 17.74 18.83
C VAL A 296 23.51 17.73 19.20
N ALA A 297 23.91 16.91 20.19
CA ALA A 297 25.30 16.79 20.60
C ALA A 297 26.20 16.31 19.45
N LEU A 298 25.75 15.31 18.68
CA LEU A 298 26.47 14.80 17.51
C LEU A 298 26.54 15.81 16.37
N PHE A 299 25.52 16.66 16.20
CA PHE A 299 25.52 17.72 15.20
C PHE A 299 26.57 18.80 15.49
N PHE A 300 26.79 19.14 16.76
CA PHE A 300 27.81 20.10 17.18
C PHE A 300 29.18 19.46 17.48
N LEU A 301 29.34 18.15 17.25
CA LEU A 301 30.61 17.48 17.48
C LEU A 301 31.66 17.96 16.46
N PRO A 302 32.87 18.36 16.91
CA PRO A 302 33.94 18.73 16.00
C PRO A 302 34.28 17.61 15.01
N LEU A 303 34.43 17.97 13.73
CA LEU A 303 34.74 17.03 12.64
C LEU A 303 35.91 16.09 12.97
N PRO A 304 37.06 16.54 13.54
CA PRO A 304 38.17 15.64 13.85
C PRO A 304 37.82 14.54 14.86
N ILE A 305 36.92 14.82 15.81
CA ILE A 305 36.47 13.85 16.81
C ILE A 305 35.47 12.88 16.17
N GLY A 306 34.64 13.36 15.25
CA GLY A 306 33.69 12.53 14.52
C GLY A 306 34.34 11.60 13.49
N GLU A 307 35.42 12.03 12.85
CA GLU A 307 36.22 11.21 11.93
C GLU A 307 36.87 10.01 12.65
N LEU A 308 37.19 10.13 13.94
CA LEU A 308 37.61 8.97 14.74
C LEU A 308 36.52 7.89 14.86
N LEU A 309 35.24 8.27 14.76
CA LEU A 309 34.13 7.34 14.86
C LEU A 309 33.79 6.71 13.50
N LEU A 310 33.61 7.51 12.46
CA LEU A 310 33.07 7.03 11.16
C LEU A 310 33.98 7.34 9.96
N GLY A 311 35.20 7.81 10.18
CA GLY A 311 36.12 8.25 9.12
C GLY A 311 35.49 9.35 8.26
N HIS A 312 35.80 9.34 6.97
CA HIS A 312 35.26 10.28 5.97
C HIS A 312 33.73 10.21 5.81
N THR A 313 33.05 9.22 6.39
CA THR A 313 31.58 9.13 6.36
C THR A 313 30.93 10.07 7.40
N PHE A 314 31.70 10.58 8.37
CA PHE A 314 31.15 11.40 9.45
C PHE A 314 30.54 12.71 8.96
N GLU A 315 31.18 13.43 8.04
CA GLU A 315 30.69 14.71 7.53
C GLU A 315 29.28 14.59 6.92
N ALA A 316 29.08 13.63 6.02
CA ALA A 316 27.78 13.34 5.42
C ALA A 316 26.75 12.86 6.46
N THR A 317 27.21 12.17 7.50
CA THR A 317 26.37 11.68 8.61
C THR A 317 25.91 12.83 9.50
N GLN A 318 26.81 13.74 9.88
CA GLN A 318 26.57 14.87 10.77
C GLN A 318 25.42 15.76 10.27
N ALA A 319 25.35 15.99 8.96
CA ALA A 319 24.30 16.80 8.34
C ALA A 319 22.88 16.22 8.52
N ILE A 320 22.74 14.90 8.69
CA ILE A 320 21.42 14.23 8.75
C ILE A 320 21.08 13.67 10.13
N VAL A 321 22.04 13.57 11.05
CA VAL A 321 21.83 12.98 12.40
C VAL A 321 20.66 13.62 13.15
N PRO A 322 20.47 14.96 13.20
CA PRO A 322 19.32 15.56 13.89
C PRO A 322 17.97 15.06 13.38
N ILE A 323 17.84 14.89 12.06
CA ILE A 323 16.60 14.45 11.41
C ILE A 323 16.32 12.99 11.80
N ILE A 324 17.34 12.14 11.77
CA ILE A 324 17.22 10.72 12.16
C ILE A 324 16.95 10.60 13.66
N ALA A 325 17.53 11.47 14.49
CA ALA A 325 17.27 11.53 15.93
C ALA A 325 15.81 11.85 16.26
N VAL A 326 15.16 12.75 15.50
CA VAL A 326 13.70 12.98 15.58
C VAL A 326 12.94 11.70 15.21
N GLY A 327 13.37 11.00 14.16
CA GLY A 327 12.80 9.71 13.75
C GLY A 327 12.84 8.67 14.87
N TYR A 328 13.98 8.53 15.56
CA TYR A 328 14.17 7.63 16.70
C TYR A 328 13.34 8.06 17.92
N ALA A 329 13.23 9.37 18.18
CA ALA A 329 12.37 9.90 19.24
C ALA A 329 10.90 9.52 19.03
N MET A 330 10.40 9.60 17.80
CA MET A 330 9.03 9.17 17.48
C MET A 330 8.88 7.64 17.48
N ALA A 331 9.93 6.89 17.08
CA ALA A 331 9.93 5.43 17.15
C ALA A 331 9.79 4.92 18.60
N ALA A 332 10.34 5.63 19.59
CA ALA A 332 10.18 5.28 21.00
C ALA A 332 8.69 5.21 21.42
N TRP A 333 7.87 6.14 20.94
CA TRP A 333 6.42 6.13 21.17
C TRP A 333 5.72 4.96 20.50
N ILE A 334 6.10 4.62 19.27
CA ILE A 334 5.55 3.46 18.54
C ILE A 334 5.83 2.17 19.32
N VAL A 335 7.07 1.98 19.77
CA VAL A 335 7.48 0.80 20.55
C VAL A 335 6.70 0.74 21.87
N SER A 336 6.56 1.85 22.59
CA SER A 336 5.77 1.87 23.84
C SER A 336 4.29 1.52 23.62
N VAL A 337 3.67 1.99 22.55
CA VAL A 337 2.30 1.59 22.19
C VAL A 337 2.23 0.10 21.83
N ALA A 338 3.21 -0.42 21.08
CA ALA A 338 3.27 -1.84 20.73
C ALA A 338 3.44 -2.73 21.97
N VAL A 339 4.31 -2.35 22.91
CA VAL A 339 4.48 -3.05 24.20
C VAL A 339 3.19 -3.01 25.01
N PHE A 340 2.56 -1.84 25.14
CA PHE A 340 1.27 -1.70 25.82
C PHE A 340 0.21 -2.66 25.24
N LEU A 341 0.09 -2.71 23.92
CA LEU A 341 -0.86 -3.61 23.25
C LEU A 341 -0.54 -5.09 23.50
N ARG A 342 0.74 -5.48 23.54
CA ARG A 342 1.16 -6.85 23.86
C ARG A 342 0.83 -7.23 25.31
N THR A 343 1.04 -6.32 26.26
CA THR A 343 0.73 -6.54 27.68
C THR A 343 -0.75 -6.86 27.92
N PHE A 344 -1.66 -6.27 27.12
CA PHE A 344 -3.11 -6.46 27.25
C PHE A 344 -3.70 -7.48 26.24
N ASP A 345 -2.91 -8.46 25.78
CA ASP A 345 -3.33 -9.52 24.85
C ASP A 345 -3.88 -9.01 23.49
N ARG A 346 -3.45 -7.80 23.08
CA ARG A 346 -3.77 -7.20 21.78
C ARG A 346 -2.60 -7.34 20.80
N GLY A 347 -1.97 -8.52 20.78
CA GLY A 347 -0.83 -8.81 19.91
C GLY A 347 -1.15 -8.73 18.41
N ALA A 348 -2.42 -8.86 18.00
CA ALA A 348 -2.82 -8.61 16.61
C ALA A 348 -2.72 -7.12 16.23
N ASP A 349 -3.14 -6.22 17.13
CA ASP A 349 -3.06 -4.78 16.92
C ASP A 349 -1.61 -4.29 16.95
N ALA A 350 -0.78 -4.85 17.83
CA ALA A 350 0.66 -4.56 17.88
C ALA A 350 1.36 -4.96 16.58
N ARG A 351 1.05 -6.14 16.03
CA ARG A 351 1.57 -6.58 14.72
C ARG A 351 1.12 -5.68 13.58
N MET A 352 -0.15 -5.29 13.58
CA MET A 352 -0.67 -4.35 12.58
C MET A 352 0.05 -3.00 12.66
N LEU A 353 0.35 -2.52 13.87
CA LEU A 353 1.13 -1.30 14.09
C LEU A 353 2.54 -1.45 13.49
N THR A 354 3.28 -2.50 13.84
CA THR A 354 4.64 -2.73 13.29
C THR A 354 4.63 -2.82 11.75
N ALA A 355 3.64 -3.52 11.17
CA ALA A 355 3.52 -3.62 9.72
C ALA A 355 3.16 -2.28 9.05
N SER A 356 2.31 -1.48 9.68
CA SER A 356 2.01 -0.14 9.20
C SER A 356 3.23 0.79 9.28
N THR A 357 4.04 0.68 10.35
CA THR A 357 5.28 1.44 10.49
C THR A 357 6.26 1.08 9.37
N ALA A 358 6.50 -0.21 9.13
CA ALA A 358 7.40 -0.68 8.08
C ALA A 358 6.98 -0.16 6.69
N LEU A 359 5.69 -0.31 6.36
CA LEU A 359 5.16 0.12 5.06
C LEU A 359 5.25 1.63 4.86
N VAL A 360 4.80 2.41 5.85
CA VAL A 360 4.81 3.87 5.76
C VAL A 360 6.25 4.37 5.73
N LEU A 361 7.14 3.84 6.56
CA LEU A 361 8.54 4.28 6.63
C LEU A 361 9.26 4.06 5.30
N VAL A 362 9.15 2.87 4.71
CA VAL A 362 9.76 2.57 3.40
C VAL A 362 9.15 3.49 2.34
N GLY A 363 7.83 3.63 2.32
CA GLY A 363 7.15 4.46 1.33
C GLY A 363 7.54 5.93 1.40
N THR A 364 7.59 6.52 2.60
CA THR A 364 7.96 7.94 2.77
C THR A 364 9.46 8.16 2.62
N ALA A 365 10.31 7.21 3.00
CA ALA A 365 11.76 7.28 2.75
C ALA A 365 12.08 7.22 1.25
N ILE A 366 11.43 6.32 0.49
CA ILE A 366 11.53 6.29 -0.98
C ILE A 366 10.99 7.58 -1.58
N GLY A 367 9.83 8.05 -1.10
CA GLY A 367 9.26 9.33 -1.54
C GLY A 367 10.25 10.48 -1.31
N GLY A 368 10.90 10.53 -0.16
CA GLY A 368 11.95 11.51 0.14
C GLY A 368 13.19 11.34 -0.73
N ALA A 369 13.63 10.11 -1.00
CA ALA A 369 14.75 9.83 -1.91
C ALA A 369 14.48 10.38 -3.31
N VAL A 370 13.30 10.07 -3.85
CA VAL A 370 12.87 10.46 -5.19
C VAL A 370 12.62 11.97 -5.29
N LEU A 371 12.03 12.58 -4.26
CA LEU A 371 11.72 14.01 -4.26
C LEU A 371 12.94 14.89 -4.10
N PHE A 372 13.87 14.52 -3.22
CA PHE A 372 14.96 15.42 -2.84
C PHE A 372 16.34 15.00 -3.35
N GLY A 373 16.50 13.80 -3.91
CA GLY A 373 17.78 13.35 -4.48
C GLY A 373 18.95 13.24 -3.49
N THR A 374 18.70 13.33 -2.17
CA THR A 374 19.74 13.52 -1.15
C THR A 374 19.52 12.64 0.08
N ALA A 375 20.58 12.40 0.85
CA ALA A 375 20.50 11.69 2.13
C ALA A 375 19.55 12.35 3.13
N ALA A 376 19.55 13.70 3.18
CA ALA A 376 18.63 14.48 4.00
C ALA A 376 17.17 14.27 3.57
N GLY A 377 16.92 14.12 2.26
CA GLY A 377 15.63 13.73 1.70
C GLY A 377 15.10 12.40 2.24
N VAL A 378 15.94 11.35 2.18
CA VAL A 378 15.59 10.02 2.71
C VAL A 378 15.33 10.09 4.21
N ALA A 379 16.20 10.77 4.97
CA ALA A 379 16.05 10.94 6.41
C ALA A 379 14.77 11.68 6.78
N THR A 380 14.43 12.76 6.07
CA THR A 380 13.21 13.54 6.28
C THR A 380 11.97 12.73 5.95
N GLY A 381 12.00 11.98 4.85
CA GLY A 381 10.96 11.01 4.49
C GLY A 381 10.75 9.96 5.57
N ALA A 382 11.83 9.39 6.11
CA ALA A 382 11.75 8.43 7.20
C ALA A 382 11.17 9.06 8.50
N ALA A 383 11.66 10.23 8.90
CA ALA A 383 11.21 10.93 10.12
C ALA A 383 9.74 11.38 10.03
N THR A 384 9.28 11.86 8.88
CA THR A 384 7.87 12.21 8.66
C THR A 384 6.97 10.97 8.72
N GLY A 385 7.42 9.85 8.15
CA GLY A 385 6.73 8.56 8.21
C GLY A 385 6.58 8.03 9.64
N THR A 386 7.66 8.01 10.43
CA THR A 386 7.59 7.60 11.85
C THR A 386 6.68 8.52 12.66
N THR A 387 6.78 9.84 12.45
CA THR A 387 5.94 10.84 13.13
C THR A 387 4.46 10.62 12.84
N PHE A 388 4.12 10.38 11.57
CA PHE A 388 2.75 10.09 11.15
C PHE A 388 2.19 8.84 11.84
N VAL A 389 2.96 7.75 11.85
CA VAL A 389 2.53 6.48 12.46
C VAL A 389 2.43 6.59 13.98
N ALA A 390 3.38 7.24 14.64
CA ALA A 390 3.34 7.47 16.09
C ALA A 390 2.10 8.27 16.50
N THR A 391 1.82 9.36 15.80
CA THR A 391 0.64 10.21 16.04
C THR A 391 -0.64 9.41 15.85
N LEU A 392 -0.75 8.67 14.74
CA LEU A 392 -1.92 7.84 14.45
C LEU A 392 -2.11 6.73 15.49
N ALA A 393 -1.02 6.10 15.95
CA ALA A 393 -1.05 5.05 16.96
C ALA A 393 -1.58 5.56 18.30
N LEU A 394 -1.04 6.69 18.79
CA LEU A 394 -1.49 7.31 20.03
C LEU A 394 -2.97 7.71 19.96
N LEU A 395 -3.39 8.34 18.86
CA LEU A 395 -4.78 8.78 18.67
C LEU A 395 -5.77 7.62 18.48
N ARG A 396 -5.35 6.54 17.84
CA ARG A 396 -6.20 5.37 17.59
C ARG A 396 -6.41 4.54 18.84
N PHE A 397 -5.32 4.23 19.55
CA PHE A 397 -5.37 3.33 20.69
C PHE A 397 -5.69 4.04 22.00
N LYS A 398 -5.45 5.36 22.09
CA LYS A 398 -5.69 6.20 23.27
C LYS A 398 -5.38 5.48 24.58
N PRO A 399 -4.13 5.00 24.77
CA PRO A 399 -3.78 4.15 25.91
C PRO A 399 -4.03 4.79 27.28
N TRP A 400 -4.11 6.13 27.34
CA TRP A 400 -4.50 6.90 28.52
C TRP A 400 -6.01 6.88 28.86
N SER A 401 -6.88 6.44 27.95
CA SER A 401 -8.34 6.57 28.07
C SER A 401 -9.08 5.27 28.42
N VAL A 402 -8.38 4.15 28.62
CA VAL A 402 -9.02 2.83 28.85
C VAL A 402 -9.66 2.81 30.25
N PRO A 403 -11.00 2.79 30.39
CA PRO A 403 -11.64 2.67 31.68
C PRO A 403 -11.40 1.27 32.25
N ALA A 404 -11.29 1.15 33.57
CA ALA A 404 -11.31 -0.13 34.26
C ALA A 404 -12.64 -0.85 33.97
N GLY A 405 -12.65 -1.80 33.03
CA GLY A 405 -13.79 -2.68 32.79
C GLY A 405 -13.95 -3.69 33.94
N PRO A 406 -15.18 -4.18 34.21
CA PRO A 406 -15.50 -4.92 35.42
C PRO A 406 -14.65 -6.19 35.55
N SER A 407 -14.12 -6.41 36.74
CA SER A 407 -13.43 -7.63 37.16
C SER A 407 -14.22 -8.86 36.71
N ARG A 408 -13.58 -9.72 35.90
CA ARG A 408 -14.12 -11.06 35.58
C ARG A 408 -14.51 -11.76 36.90
N PRO A 409 -15.72 -12.33 37.04
CA PRO A 409 -15.99 -13.21 38.16
C PRO A 409 -15.08 -14.43 38.02
N VAL A 410 -14.39 -14.75 39.12
CA VAL A 410 -13.51 -15.90 39.25
C VAL A 410 -14.28 -17.16 38.86
N ARG A 411 -13.78 -17.92 37.88
CA ARG A 411 -14.22 -19.31 37.67
C ARG A 411 -13.73 -20.11 38.87
N VAL A 412 -14.60 -20.33 39.84
CA VAL A 412 -14.40 -21.35 40.87
C VAL A 412 -14.42 -22.70 40.14
N ARG A 413 -13.32 -23.46 40.22
CA ARG A 413 -13.30 -24.87 39.82
C ARG A 413 -14.20 -25.65 40.78
N PRO A 414 -15.08 -26.56 40.33
CA PRO A 414 -15.77 -27.44 41.26
C PRO A 414 -14.75 -28.35 41.93
N ALA A 415 -14.80 -28.43 43.25
CA ALA A 415 -14.03 -29.41 44.01
C ALA A 415 -14.51 -30.83 43.69
N VAL A 416 -13.56 -31.76 43.60
CA VAL A 416 -13.81 -33.20 43.51
C VAL A 416 -14.03 -33.74 44.92
N GLY A 417 -15.10 -34.52 45.11
CA GLY A 417 -15.24 -35.53 46.17
C GLY A 417 -16.24 -35.23 47.29
N GLY A 418 -17.21 -36.12 47.48
CA GLY A 418 -18.03 -36.20 48.71
C GLY A 418 -19.44 -36.77 48.52
N SER A 419 -19.67 -37.95 49.08
CA SER A 419 -20.88 -38.79 49.11
C SER A 419 -22.12 -38.19 49.82
N SER A 420 -23.32 -38.54 49.31
CA SER A 420 -24.72 -38.66 49.85
C SER A 420 -25.02 -38.48 51.38
N PRO A 421 -26.31 -38.39 51.86
CA PRO A 421 -27.64 -38.40 51.16
C PRO A 421 -28.73 -37.39 51.68
N ALA A 422 -29.86 -37.34 50.95
CA ALA A 422 -31.28 -37.09 51.33
C ALA A 422 -31.72 -36.10 52.45
N GLY A 423 -32.73 -35.25 52.15
CA GLY A 423 -33.64 -34.68 53.17
C GLY A 423 -34.38 -33.36 52.84
N ALA A 424 -35.70 -33.47 52.62
CA ALA A 424 -36.81 -32.59 53.02
C ALA A 424 -36.87 -31.06 52.76
N SER A 425 -37.94 -30.70 52.01
CA SER A 425 -38.97 -29.65 52.24
C SER A 425 -38.68 -28.15 52.41
N ALA A 426 -39.48 -27.39 51.66
CA ALA A 426 -40.28 -26.21 52.05
C ALA A 426 -39.77 -24.77 51.77
N ALA A 427 -40.61 -24.09 50.98
CA ALA A 427 -41.12 -22.72 51.13
C ALA A 427 -40.24 -21.50 50.80
N GLY A 428 -40.65 -20.83 49.72
CA GLY A 428 -41.02 -19.41 49.76
C GLY A 428 -39.95 -18.41 49.30
N ARG A 429 -40.06 -17.90 48.06
CA ARG A 429 -39.60 -16.54 47.73
C ARG A 429 -40.34 -15.96 46.52
N HIS A 430 -41.16 -14.96 46.86
CA HIS A 430 -41.66 -13.81 46.11
C HIS A 430 -41.39 -13.74 44.60
N THR A 431 -42.51 -13.79 43.88
CA THR A 431 -42.74 -13.32 42.52
C THR A 431 -42.74 -11.79 42.47
N ALA A 432 -42.01 -11.23 41.49
CA ALA A 432 -42.29 -9.92 40.92
C ALA A 432 -42.42 -10.09 39.40
N ALA A 433 -43.55 -9.63 38.90
CA ALA A 433 -44.12 -9.90 37.58
C ALA A 433 -43.26 -9.40 36.41
N ILE A 434 -43.19 -10.22 35.35
CA ILE A 434 -42.94 -9.78 33.99
C ILE A 434 -44.27 -10.02 33.25
N THR A 435 -44.97 -8.94 32.92
CA THR A 435 -46.16 -8.95 32.08
C THR A 435 -45.78 -8.92 30.60
N ASP A 436 -46.57 -9.66 29.84
CA ASP A 436 -46.54 -9.87 28.40
C ASP A 436 -46.44 -8.59 27.57
N HIS A 437 -45.40 -8.53 26.73
CA HIS A 437 -45.46 -8.08 25.33
C HIS A 437 -44.08 -8.30 24.71
N ASP A 438 -43.76 -9.53 24.32
CA ASP A 438 -42.74 -9.81 23.30
C ASP A 438 -42.81 -11.29 22.87
N PHE A 439 -43.96 -11.67 22.30
CA PHE A 439 -44.07 -12.88 21.49
C PHE A 439 -44.28 -12.50 20.02
N LEU A 440 -43.55 -13.24 19.17
CA LEU A 440 -43.72 -13.45 17.72
C LEU A 440 -42.87 -12.58 16.77
N ASN A 441 -41.70 -13.11 16.43
CA ASN A 441 -41.25 -13.10 15.04
C ASN A 441 -40.54 -14.42 14.69
N PRO A 442 -41.27 -15.49 14.30
CA PRO A 442 -40.67 -16.75 13.89
C PRO A 442 -40.29 -16.64 12.40
N GLY A 443 -39.03 -16.31 12.08
CA GLY A 443 -38.65 -16.20 10.67
C GLY A 443 -37.21 -15.81 10.31
N LEU A 444 -36.27 -15.78 11.26
CA LEU A 444 -34.86 -15.54 10.95
C LEU A 444 -34.04 -16.82 11.19
N PRO A 445 -33.40 -17.41 10.17
CA PRO A 445 -32.50 -18.53 10.39
C PRO A 445 -31.38 -18.08 11.32
N ARG A 446 -31.29 -18.75 12.48
CA ARG A 446 -30.12 -18.63 13.37
C ARG A 446 -28.89 -19.04 12.55
N PRO A 447 -27.89 -18.16 12.36
CA PRO A 447 -26.68 -18.57 11.65
C PRO A 447 -25.96 -19.62 12.51
N MET A 448 -25.76 -20.81 11.94
CA MET A 448 -24.96 -21.86 12.55
C MET A 448 -23.55 -21.34 12.88
N PRO A 449 -22.96 -21.77 14.01
CA PRO A 449 -21.66 -21.31 14.45
C PRO A 449 -20.57 -22.08 13.70
N PHE A 450 -20.26 -21.68 12.48
CA PHE A 450 -19.02 -22.07 11.82
C PHE A 450 -18.47 -20.88 11.06
N VAL A 451 -17.15 -20.75 11.07
CA VAL A 451 -16.34 -19.55 10.77
C VAL A 451 -16.17 -18.64 11.97
N THR A 452 -14.98 -18.77 12.57
CA THR A 452 -14.29 -17.84 13.47
C THR A 452 -14.61 -16.39 13.10
N ARG A 453 -15.66 -15.82 13.71
CA ARG A 453 -15.82 -14.37 13.74
C ARG A 453 -14.68 -13.84 14.59
N LEU A 454 -13.59 -13.43 13.93
CA LEU A 454 -12.75 -12.35 14.45
C LEU A 454 -13.73 -11.24 14.82
N ARG A 455 -14.05 -11.11 16.11
CA ARG A 455 -14.72 -9.93 16.62
C ARG A 455 -13.72 -8.79 16.39
N LEU A 456 -13.79 -8.19 15.21
CA LEU A 456 -13.26 -6.85 14.96
C LEU A 456 -13.99 -5.95 15.93
N HIS A 457 -13.38 -5.79 17.11
CA HIS A 457 -13.76 -4.78 18.08
C HIS A 457 -13.89 -3.45 17.32
N LYS A 458 -14.96 -2.70 17.59
CA LYS A 458 -15.22 -1.36 17.01
C LYS A 458 -13.90 -0.60 16.97
N THR A 459 -13.31 -0.51 15.78
CA THR A 459 -12.16 0.35 15.56
C THR A 459 -12.67 1.75 15.79
N THR A 460 -12.09 2.46 16.75
CA THR A 460 -12.35 3.89 16.92
C THR A 460 -12.17 4.56 15.56
N PRO A 461 -13.14 5.35 15.08
CA PRO A 461 -13.00 6.01 13.79
C PRO A 461 -11.73 6.85 13.83
N VAL A 462 -10.82 6.59 12.89
CA VAL A 462 -9.64 7.44 12.68
C VAL A 462 -10.14 8.85 12.44
N ASN A 463 -9.54 9.84 13.11
CA ASN A 463 -10.01 11.22 13.06
C ASN A 463 -9.92 11.74 11.61
N GLU A 464 -11.05 11.74 10.90
CA GLU A 464 -11.14 11.99 9.45
C GLU A 464 -10.58 13.37 9.09
N ALA A 465 -10.82 14.35 9.96
CA ALA A 465 -10.30 15.71 9.85
C ALA A 465 -8.76 15.77 9.85
N LEU A 466 -8.10 14.93 10.64
CA LEU A 466 -6.64 14.92 10.73
C LEU A 466 -6.02 14.31 9.47
N ILE A 467 -6.63 13.27 8.89
CA ILE A 467 -6.21 12.74 7.60
C ILE A 467 -6.37 13.80 6.51
N THR A 468 -7.51 14.49 6.47
CA THR A 468 -7.73 15.60 5.53
C THR A 468 -6.67 16.67 5.69
N LEU A 469 -6.38 17.11 6.92
CA LEU A 469 -5.40 18.15 7.18
C LEU A 469 -3.99 17.75 6.69
N TRP A 470 -3.56 16.51 6.96
CA TRP A 470 -2.26 16.03 6.52
C TRP A 470 -2.16 15.92 5.00
N ILE A 471 -3.19 15.38 4.34
CA ILE A 471 -3.19 15.28 2.87
C ILE A 471 -3.22 16.67 2.24
N PHE A 472 -3.98 17.59 2.82
CA PHE A 472 -4.01 18.99 2.38
C PHE A 472 -2.64 19.65 2.55
N ALA A 473 -2.01 19.52 3.72
CA ALA A 473 -0.67 20.06 3.96
C ALA A 473 0.35 19.48 2.97
N VAL A 474 0.30 18.17 2.70
CA VAL A 474 1.18 17.54 1.72
C VAL A 474 0.97 18.11 0.32
N MET A 475 -0.27 18.23 -0.15
CA MET A 475 -0.56 18.63 -1.52
C MET A 475 -0.52 20.14 -1.77
N ALA A 476 -0.97 20.95 -0.80
CA ALA A 476 -1.06 22.39 -0.96
C ALA A 476 0.21 23.12 -0.50
N VAL A 477 0.99 22.52 0.41
CA VAL A 477 2.18 23.15 1.01
C VAL A 477 3.44 22.39 0.65
N PHE A 478 3.61 21.15 1.10
CA PHE A 478 4.89 20.45 0.98
C PHE A 478 5.29 20.14 -0.47
N VAL A 479 4.36 19.65 -1.30
CA VAL A 479 4.65 19.34 -2.71
C VAL A 479 4.97 20.61 -3.52
N PRO A 480 4.15 21.68 -3.48
CA PRO A 480 4.50 22.94 -4.13
C PRO A 480 5.78 23.56 -3.58
N ALA A 481 6.01 23.54 -2.26
CA ALA A 481 7.24 24.06 -1.65
C ALA A 481 8.48 23.27 -2.11
N ALA A 482 8.38 21.95 -2.22
CA ALA A 482 9.45 21.12 -2.77
C ALA A 482 9.73 21.51 -4.23
N ILE A 483 8.69 21.60 -5.07
CA ILE A 483 8.85 22.04 -6.47
C ILE A 483 9.52 23.42 -6.52
N ILE A 484 9.08 24.37 -5.71
CA ILE A 484 9.63 25.73 -5.60
C ILE A 484 11.10 25.72 -5.19
N ALA A 485 11.51 24.80 -4.31
CA ALA A 485 12.89 24.67 -3.86
C ALA A 485 13.82 24.05 -4.92
N PHE A 486 13.28 23.20 -5.79
CA PHE A 486 14.05 22.47 -6.81
C PHE A 486 14.00 23.07 -8.21
N THR A 487 13.20 24.10 -8.42
CA THR A 487 13.10 24.79 -9.72
C THR A 487 13.81 26.13 -9.66
N HIS A 488 14.32 26.58 -10.81
CA HIS A 488 15.02 27.86 -10.92
C HIS A 488 14.13 29.03 -10.48
N ILE A 489 14.75 30.16 -10.13
CA ILE A 489 14.03 31.40 -9.80
C ILE A 489 13.60 32.02 -11.14
N PRO A 490 12.29 32.06 -11.45
CA PRO A 490 11.83 32.58 -12.74
C PRO A 490 11.96 34.10 -12.80
N PRO A 491 12.17 34.68 -14.00
CA PRO A 491 12.27 36.13 -14.20
C PRO A 491 10.91 36.84 -14.07
N ASN A 492 9.78 36.12 -14.10
CA ASN A 492 8.44 36.68 -14.01
C ASN A 492 7.62 36.02 -12.89
N LEU A 493 6.50 36.65 -12.52
CA LEU A 493 5.59 36.16 -11.48
C LEU A 493 4.42 35.33 -12.03
N ASN A 494 4.46 34.93 -13.31
CA ASN A 494 3.33 34.24 -13.95
C ASN A 494 3.03 32.87 -13.33
N TRP A 495 4.03 32.23 -12.74
CA TRP A 495 3.88 30.95 -12.03
C TRP A 495 2.93 31.03 -10.82
N LEU A 496 2.73 32.22 -10.23
CA LEU A 496 1.80 32.42 -9.10
C LEU A 496 0.36 32.10 -9.48
N TRP A 497 -0.02 32.22 -10.76
CA TRP A 497 -1.36 31.88 -11.24
C TRP A 497 -1.73 30.40 -11.08
N ALA A 498 -0.75 29.51 -10.93
CA ALA A 498 -0.99 28.09 -10.67
C ALA A 498 -1.38 27.80 -9.21
N LEU A 499 -1.01 28.67 -8.25
CA LEU A 499 -1.21 28.41 -6.82
C LEU A 499 -2.70 28.39 -6.38
N PRO A 500 -3.59 29.31 -6.81
CA PRO A 500 -5.00 29.25 -6.43
C PRO A 500 -5.69 27.97 -6.90
N ALA A 501 -5.43 27.55 -8.14
CA ALA A 501 -5.94 26.29 -8.69
C ALA A 501 -5.42 25.08 -7.88
N THR A 502 -4.13 25.10 -7.52
CA THR A 502 -3.50 24.08 -6.67
C THR A 502 -4.19 23.98 -5.31
N ALA A 503 -4.47 25.11 -4.66
CA ALA A 503 -5.12 25.15 -3.36
C ALA A 503 -6.55 24.59 -3.41
N ILE A 504 -7.35 24.98 -4.42
CA ILE A 504 -8.74 24.50 -4.60
C ILE A 504 -8.75 22.98 -4.84
N CYS A 505 -7.92 22.49 -5.76
CA CYS A 505 -7.85 21.06 -6.08
C CYS A 505 -7.36 20.25 -4.88
N SER A 506 -6.33 20.73 -4.17
CA SER A 506 -5.79 20.07 -2.97
C SER A 506 -6.81 20.01 -1.85
N ALA A 507 -7.53 21.10 -1.58
CA ALA A 507 -8.56 21.14 -0.54
C ALA A 507 -9.66 20.12 -0.78
N ARG A 508 -10.19 20.06 -2.01
CA ARG A 508 -11.28 19.14 -2.34
C ARG A 508 -10.80 17.69 -2.35
N PHE A 509 -9.62 17.40 -2.89
CA PHE A 509 -9.08 16.04 -2.92
C PHE A 509 -8.74 15.51 -1.53
N ALA A 510 -8.13 16.35 -0.68
CA ALA A 510 -7.84 16.02 0.70
C ALA A 510 -9.11 15.76 1.52
N TRP A 511 -10.18 16.52 1.27
CA TRP A 511 -11.49 16.29 1.89
C TRP A 511 -12.09 14.95 1.47
N LEU A 512 -12.01 14.60 0.18
CA LEU A 512 -12.50 13.32 -0.35
C LEU A 512 -11.76 12.13 0.29
N ILE A 513 -10.42 12.19 0.38
CA ILE A 513 -9.64 11.09 0.95
C ILE A 513 -9.86 11.00 2.48
N GLY A 514 -9.87 12.12 3.19
CA GLY A 514 -10.04 12.10 4.64
C GLY A 514 -11.43 11.64 5.09
N THR A 515 -12.51 12.08 4.45
CA THR A 515 -13.87 11.53 4.69
C THR A 515 -13.96 10.06 4.28
N GLY A 516 -13.18 9.64 3.27
CA GLY A 516 -13.18 8.27 2.77
C GLY A 516 -14.49 7.88 2.08
N GLU A 517 -15.23 8.88 1.56
CA GLU A 517 -16.38 8.65 0.71
C GLU A 517 -15.91 8.05 -0.63
N ARG A 518 -16.44 6.88 -0.99
CA ARG A 518 -16.01 6.10 -2.18
C ARG A 518 -16.56 6.70 -3.47
N ARG A 519 -16.10 7.91 -3.82
CA ARG A 519 -16.49 8.66 -5.02
C ARG A 519 -15.38 8.54 -6.07
N LEU A 520 -15.59 7.66 -7.05
CA LEU A 520 -14.56 7.31 -8.03
C LEU A 520 -14.46 8.36 -9.15
N PHE A 521 -15.56 9.01 -9.54
CA PHE A 521 -15.49 10.07 -10.56
C PHE A 521 -14.82 11.33 -10.01
N GLU A 522 -15.18 11.76 -8.80
CA GLU A 522 -14.48 12.87 -8.13
C GLU A 522 -12.99 12.55 -7.94
N LEU A 523 -12.65 11.32 -7.56
CA LEU A 523 -11.25 10.89 -7.45
C LEU A 523 -10.48 11.18 -8.74
N MET A 524 -11.00 10.74 -9.88
CA MET A 524 -10.35 10.87 -11.19
C MET A 524 -10.28 12.33 -11.67
N TYR A 525 -11.36 13.09 -11.47
CA TYR A 525 -11.41 14.51 -11.82
C TYR A 525 -10.36 15.34 -11.06
N TRP A 526 -10.32 15.20 -9.73
CA TRP A 526 -9.38 15.98 -8.91
C TRP A 526 -7.94 15.52 -9.06
N SER A 527 -7.69 14.23 -9.28
CA SER A 527 -6.34 13.75 -9.60
C SER A 527 -5.83 14.32 -10.93
N TYR A 528 -6.68 14.38 -11.96
CA TYR A 528 -6.33 14.97 -13.25
C TYR A 528 -6.05 16.47 -13.11
N ALA A 529 -6.97 17.22 -12.50
CA ALA A 529 -6.83 18.66 -12.34
C ALA A 529 -5.57 19.02 -11.52
N TYR A 530 -5.32 18.32 -10.42
CA TYR A 530 -4.14 18.57 -9.59
C TYR A 530 -2.82 18.27 -10.32
N ALA A 531 -2.70 17.11 -10.98
CA ALA A 531 -1.44 16.75 -11.62
C ALA A 531 -1.18 17.52 -12.93
N PHE A 532 -2.16 17.59 -13.84
CA PHE A 532 -1.98 18.16 -15.18
C PHE A 532 -2.26 19.66 -15.29
N LEU A 533 -3.17 20.19 -14.47
CA LEU A 533 -3.60 21.60 -14.56
C LEU A 533 -3.08 22.46 -13.40
N CYS A 534 -2.41 21.87 -12.41
CA CYS A 534 -1.83 22.60 -11.26
C CYS A 534 -0.32 22.34 -11.12
N LEU A 535 0.10 21.10 -10.87
CA LEU A 535 1.53 20.79 -10.63
C LEU A 535 2.39 20.93 -11.90
N ALA A 536 1.95 20.37 -13.02
CA ALA A 536 2.65 20.51 -14.29
C ALA A 536 2.89 21.97 -14.69
N PRO A 537 1.87 22.87 -14.71
CA PRO A 537 2.12 24.27 -15.04
C PRO A 537 2.96 25.00 -13.98
N LEU A 538 2.93 24.60 -12.70
CA LEU A 538 3.83 25.17 -11.70
C LEU A 538 5.30 24.94 -12.07
N VAL A 539 5.65 23.73 -12.53
CA VAL A 539 7.01 23.42 -13.00
C VAL A 539 7.32 24.12 -14.31
N GLN A 540 6.43 24.02 -15.31
CA GLN A 540 6.64 24.57 -16.65
C GLN A 540 6.80 26.10 -16.64
N LEU A 541 6.00 26.81 -15.85
CA LEU A 541 6.10 28.27 -15.74
C LEU A 541 7.34 28.72 -14.97
N ARG A 542 7.85 27.92 -14.04
CA ARG A 542 9.05 28.24 -13.27
C ARG A 542 10.34 27.98 -14.04
N GLU A 543 10.40 26.87 -14.76
CA GLU A 543 11.54 26.56 -15.62
C GLU A 543 11.52 27.39 -16.91
N GLY A 544 10.36 27.95 -17.29
CA GLY A 544 10.21 28.67 -18.57
C GLY A 544 10.28 27.73 -19.78
N GLU A 545 10.19 26.43 -19.55
CA GLU A 545 10.27 25.38 -20.56
C GLU A 545 8.90 24.75 -20.79
N TRP A 546 8.58 24.51 -22.06
CA TRP A 546 7.39 23.79 -22.48
C TRP A 546 7.80 22.45 -23.11
N PRO A 547 6.90 21.46 -23.13
CA PRO A 547 7.19 20.19 -23.78
C PRO A 547 7.67 20.35 -25.22
N ALA A 548 8.68 19.59 -25.64
CA ALA A 548 9.31 19.73 -26.96
C ALA A 548 8.33 19.57 -28.15
N THR A 549 7.18 18.93 -27.94
CA THR A 549 6.09 18.82 -28.91
C THR A 549 5.38 20.15 -29.19
N LEU A 550 5.51 21.12 -28.29
CA LEU A 550 4.89 22.44 -28.33
C LEU A 550 5.97 23.50 -28.59
N ARG A 551 6.03 24.03 -29.82
CA ARG A 551 6.91 25.15 -30.13
C ARG A 551 6.18 26.48 -29.86
N ARG A 552 6.91 27.52 -29.43
CA ARG A 552 6.41 28.91 -29.40
C ARG A 552 5.14 29.13 -28.55
N VAL A 553 4.99 28.53 -27.38
CA VAL A 553 3.84 28.83 -26.48
C VAL A 553 3.96 30.27 -25.97
N ASP A 554 2.89 31.05 -26.07
CA ASP A 554 2.87 32.46 -25.64
C ASP A 554 2.46 32.59 -24.18
N SER A 555 3.41 32.96 -23.32
CA SER A 555 3.22 33.07 -21.86
C SER A 555 2.32 34.23 -21.44
N THR A 556 1.96 35.15 -22.33
CA THR A 556 1.04 36.27 -22.06
C THR A 556 -0.36 35.76 -21.66
N TYR A 557 -0.78 34.60 -22.20
CA TYR A 557 -2.09 34.02 -21.93
C TYR A 557 -2.15 33.10 -20.70
N THR A 558 -1.10 33.08 -19.87
CA THR A 558 -1.05 32.25 -18.65
C THR A 558 -2.21 32.55 -17.71
N ALA A 559 -2.52 33.84 -17.50
CA ALA A 559 -3.62 34.26 -16.64
C ALA A 559 -4.98 33.78 -17.16
N ALA A 560 -5.22 33.84 -18.48
CA ALA A 560 -6.45 33.37 -19.09
C ALA A 560 -6.61 31.85 -18.91
N ALA A 561 -5.56 31.07 -19.17
CA ALA A 561 -5.58 29.62 -18.96
C ALA A 561 -5.80 29.23 -17.50
N ALA A 562 -5.14 29.91 -16.55
CA ALA A 562 -5.36 29.68 -15.13
C ALA A 562 -6.80 30.03 -14.71
N LEU A 563 -7.36 31.12 -15.24
CA LEU A 563 -8.75 31.49 -15.00
C LEU A 563 -9.72 30.44 -15.55
N MET A 564 -9.46 29.86 -16.72
CA MET A 564 -10.26 28.73 -17.25
C MET A 564 -10.28 27.56 -16.27
N VAL A 565 -9.12 27.17 -15.71
CA VAL A 565 -9.02 26.10 -14.72
C VAL A 565 -9.85 26.43 -13.47
N ILE A 566 -9.67 27.63 -12.90
CA ILE A 566 -10.37 28.07 -11.69
C ILE A 566 -11.89 28.10 -11.92
N VAL A 567 -12.36 28.69 -13.02
CA VAL A 567 -13.79 28.75 -13.36
C VAL A 567 -14.35 27.34 -13.50
N GLY A 568 -13.65 26.44 -14.20
CA GLY A 568 -14.10 25.07 -14.36
C GLY A 568 -14.16 24.29 -13.03
N CYS A 569 -13.17 24.43 -12.16
CA CYS A 569 -13.17 23.79 -10.84
C CYS A 569 -14.27 24.35 -9.93
N CYS A 570 -14.46 25.68 -9.91
CA CYS A 570 -15.52 26.32 -9.13
C CYS A 570 -16.91 25.94 -9.63
N ALA A 571 -17.13 25.92 -10.96
CA ALA A 571 -18.39 25.49 -11.56
C ALA A 571 -18.70 24.02 -11.24
N PHE A 572 -17.70 23.14 -11.33
CA PHE A 572 -17.83 21.73 -10.95
C PHE A 572 -18.23 21.58 -9.47
N LEU A 573 -17.58 22.32 -8.57
CA LEU A 573 -17.92 22.33 -7.14
C LEU A 573 -19.34 22.83 -6.88
N ALA A 574 -19.78 23.88 -7.58
CA ALA A 574 -21.15 24.39 -7.48
C ALA A 574 -22.18 23.35 -7.92
N GLY A 575 -21.94 22.64 -9.03
CA GLY A 575 -22.79 21.55 -9.50
C GLY A 575 -22.88 20.38 -8.52
N ALA A 576 -21.73 19.97 -7.97
CA ALA A 576 -21.67 18.92 -6.94
C ALA A 576 -22.37 19.36 -5.63
N GLY A 577 -22.21 20.63 -5.24
CA GLY A 577 -22.87 21.22 -4.08
C GLY A 577 -24.39 21.24 -4.20
N LEU A 578 -24.92 21.52 -5.40
CA LEU A 578 -26.36 21.48 -5.66
C LEU A 578 -26.93 20.06 -5.54
N ASP A 579 -26.28 19.04 -6.10
CA ASP A 579 -26.74 17.65 -5.92
C ASP A 579 -26.66 17.22 -4.44
N GLN A 580 -25.64 17.66 -3.70
CA GLN A 580 -25.54 17.41 -2.26
C GLN A 580 -26.70 18.07 -1.48
N ALA A 581 -27.03 19.32 -1.79
CA ALA A 581 -28.14 20.04 -1.16
C ALA A 581 -29.49 19.39 -1.47
N THR A 582 -29.72 18.96 -2.71
CA THR A 582 -30.95 18.26 -3.11
C THR A 582 -31.05 16.86 -2.50
N SER A 583 -29.96 16.10 -2.43
CA SER A 583 -29.92 14.75 -1.87
C SER A 583 -30.14 14.73 -0.34
N ARG A 584 -29.68 15.77 0.38
CA ARG A 584 -29.92 15.89 1.84
C ARG A 584 -31.37 16.14 2.20
N ARG A 585 -32.18 16.71 1.28
CA ARG A 585 -33.58 17.04 1.56
C ARG A 585 -34.44 15.80 1.80
N TRP A 586 -34.08 14.63 1.27
CA TRP A 586 -34.92 13.41 1.36
C TRP A 586 -34.17 12.15 1.85
N PRO A 587 -33.84 12.06 3.16
CA PRO A 587 -33.13 10.91 3.75
C PRO A 587 -33.84 9.56 3.55
N TRP A 588 -35.17 9.55 3.56
CA TRP A 588 -35.99 8.35 3.35
C TRP A 588 -35.75 7.71 1.97
N GLN A 589 -35.42 8.51 0.94
CA GLN A 589 -35.09 7.99 -0.39
C GLN A 589 -33.77 7.23 -0.41
N LEU A 590 -32.79 7.65 0.40
CA LEU A 590 -31.50 6.97 0.51
C LEU A 590 -31.68 5.59 1.15
N SER A 591 -32.43 5.52 2.26
CA SER A 591 -32.74 4.25 2.94
C SER A 591 -33.55 3.31 2.04
N LYS A 592 -34.55 3.83 1.30
CA LYS A 592 -35.31 3.05 0.32
C LYS A 592 -34.39 2.51 -0.78
N ARG A 593 -33.54 3.35 -1.36
CA ARG A 593 -32.59 2.95 -2.42
C ARG A 593 -31.60 1.88 -1.95
N ILE A 594 -31.09 1.98 -0.72
CA ILE A 594 -30.20 0.96 -0.15
C ILE A 594 -30.93 -0.37 -0.01
N ARG A 595 -32.20 -0.37 0.45
CA ARG A 595 -33.04 -1.57 0.51
C ARG A 595 -33.30 -2.14 -0.88
N ASP A 596 -33.75 -1.34 -1.84
CA ASP A 596 -34.02 -1.77 -3.22
C ASP A 596 -32.78 -2.42 -3.86
N VAL A 597 -31.59 -1.81 -3.65
CA VAL A 597 -30.31 -2.35 -4.14
C VAL A 597 -29.98 -3.68 -3.44
N ALA A 598 -30.18 -3.77 -2.13
CA ALA A 598 -29.91 -5.00 -1.36
C ALA A 598 -30.86 -6.15 -1.72
N GLU A 599 -32.13 -5.85 -2.02
CA GLU A 599 -33.16 -6.81 -2.42
C GLU A 599 -32.96 -7.31 -3.85
N GLN A 600 -32.39 -6.48 -4.74
CA GLN A 600 -32.09 -6.88 -6.11
C GLN A 600 -31.15 -8.10 -6.15
N VAL A 601 -31.65 -9.22 -6.69
CA VAL A 601 -30.90 -10.50 -6.75
C VAL A 601 -29.89 -10.50 -7.90
N PHE A 602 -30.34 -10.15 -9.11
CA PHE A 602 -29.52 -10.06 -10.30
C PHE A 602 -29.72 -8.71 -10.98
N SER A 603 -28.61 -8.13 -11.44
CA SER A 603 -28.60 -6.86 -12.17
C SER A 603 -28.14 -7.00 -13.62
N VAL A 604 -27.47 -8.11 -13.91
CA VAL A 604 -26.91 -8.46 -15.22
C VAL A 604 -27.61 -9.72 -15.72
N ASN A 605 -28.07 -9.69 -16.98
CA ASN A 605 -28.68 -10.85 -17.61
C ASN A 605 -27.59 -11.80 -18.14
N TYR A 606 -27.55 -13.04 -17.65
CA TYR A 606 -26.54 -14.02 -18.01
C TYR A 606 -26.55 -14.38 -19.51
N ALA A 607 -27.73 -14.63 -20.10
CA ALA A 607 -27.84 -14.99 -21.51
C ALA A 607 -27.32 -13.88 -22.42
N ARG A 608 -27.67 -12.63 -22.13
CA ARG A 608 -27.15 -11.47 -22.87
C ARG A 608 -25.66 -11.26 -22.67
N THR A 609 -25.15 -11.60 -21.50
CA THR A 609 -23.70 -11.55 -21.22
C THR A 609 -22.95 -12.61 -22.01
N VAL A 610 -23.47 -13.83 -22.12
CA VAL A 610 -22.87 -14.89 -22.95
C VAL A 610 -22.90 -14.51 -24.43
N LEU A 611 -24.01 -13.92 -24.91
CA LEU A 611 -24.09 -13.39 -26.28
C LEU A 611 -23.04 -12.29 -26.53
N LEU A 612 -22.88 -11.37 -25.58
CA LEU A 612 -21.83 -10.35 -25.67
C LEU A 612 -20.43 -10.97 -25.67
N CYS A 613 -20.17 -12.03 -24.88
CA CYS A 613 -18.89 -12.73 -24.90
C CYS A 613 -18.62 -13.32 -26.28
N GLY A 614 -19.59 -14.04 -26.87
CA GLY A 614 -19.45 -14.59 -28.21
C GLY A 614 -19.19 -13.51 -29.27
N PHE A 615 -19.97 -12.42 -29.23
CA PHE A 615 -19.77 -11.28 -30.13
C PHE A 615 -18.39 -10.62 -29.95
N ALA A 616 -17.98 -10.35 -28.71
CA ALA A 616 -16.69 -9.75 -28.41
C ALA A 616 -15.52 -10.64 -28.84
N THR A 617 -15.61 -11.95 -28.65
CA THR A 617 -14.59 -12.91 -29.10
C THR A 617 -14.51 -12.98 -30.62
N LEU A 618 -15.63 -12.95 -31.34
CA LEU A 618 -15.60 -12.93 -32.81
C LEU A 618 -14.98 -11.64 -33.35
N LEU A 619 -15.34 -10.50 -32.75
CA LEU A 619 -14.84 -9.20 -33.15
C LEU A 619 -13.34 -9.04 -32.84
N ASP A 620 -12.90 -9.48 -31.66
CA ASP A 620 -11.49 -9.51 -31.28
C ASP A 620 -10.71 -10.53 -32.10
N GLY A 621 -11.27 -11.70 -32.39
CA GLY A 621 -10.66 -12.71 -33.26
C GLY A 621 -10.43 -12.18 -34.69
N TYR A 622 -11.38 -11.44 -35.25
CA TYR A 622 -11.21 -10.74 -36.52
C TYR A 622 -10.10 -9.68 -36.43
N TYR A 623 -10.09 -8.87 -35.37
CA TYR A 623 -9.05 -7.86 -35.16
C TYR A 623 -7.64 -8.48 -35.03
N LEU A 624 -7.51 -9.54 -34.24
CA LEU A 624 -6.26 -10.29 -34.05
C LEU A 624 -5.80 -10.99 -35.32
N ALA A 625 -6.71 -11.49 -36.16
CA ALA A 625 -6.36 -12.10 -37.44
C ALA A 625 -5.73 -11.08 -38.42
N GLN A 626 -6.10 -9.80 -38.32
CA GLN A 626 -5.55 -8.74 -39.18
C GLN A 626 -4.23 -8.18 -38.64
N VAL A 627 -4.15 -7.95 -37.33
CA VAL A 627 -3.02 -7.21 -36.72
C VAL A 627 -1.95 -8.13 -36.11
N GLY A 628 -2.32 -9.38 -35.77
CA GLY A 628 -1.47 -10.42 -35.18
C GLY A 628 -2.03 -10.95 -33.86
N TRP A 629 -1.87 -12.27 -33.63
CA TRP A 629 -2.46 -12.97 -32.49
C TRP A 629 -1.85 -12.62 -31.12
N ILE A 630 -0.55 -12.28 -31.08
CA ILE A 630 0.16 -11.94 -29.84
C ILE A 630 0.56 -10.47 -29.92
N LEU A 631 -0.20 -9.59 -29.25
CA LEU A 631 0.11 -8.17 -29.28
C LEU A 631 1.32 -7.81 -28.42
N PHE A 632 1.59 -8.55 -27.34
CA PHE A 632 2.68 -8.26 -26.39
C PHE A 632 4.06 -8.11 -27.03
N THR A 633 4.29 -8.67 -28.22
CA THR A 633 5.56 -8.58 -28.95
C THR A 633 5.66 -7.35 -29.84
N LYS A 634 4.59 -6.56 -30.01
CA LYS A 634 4.53 -5.39 -30.89
C LYS A 634 4.58 -4.10 -30.09
N SER A 635 5.42 -3.17 -30.55
CA SER A 635 5.45 -1.81 -30.01
C SER A 635 4.20 -1.02 -30.42
N ARG A 636 3.88 0.05 -29.69
CA ARG A 636 2.73 0.93 -30.00
C ARG A 636 2.82 1.55 -31.41
N TYR A 637 4.03 1.91 -31.85
CA TYR A 637 4.23 2.52 -33.16
C TYR A 637 4.06 1.51 -34.29
N GLU A 638 4.57 0.30 -34.13
CA GLU A 638 4.34 -0.80 -35.08
C GLU A 638 2.85 -1.13 -35.20
N LEU A 639 2.13 -1.20 -34.08
CA LEU A 639 0.70 -1.48 -34.08
C LEU A 639 -0.08 -0.37 -34.82
N ALA A 640 0.24 0.90 -34.54
CA ALA A 640 -0.39 2.03 -35.21
C ALA A 640 -0.09 2.06 -36.72
N ALA A 641 1.13 1.72 -37.13
CA ALA A 641 1.51 1.63 -38.54
C ALA A 641 0.74 0.51 -39.26
N LEU A 642 0.64 -0.68 -38.64
CA LEU A 642 -0.15 -1.79 -39.18
C LEU A 642 -1.63 -1.44 -39.31
N GLU A 643 -2.23 -0.82 -38.27
CA GLU A 643 -3.62 -0.35 -38.32
C GLU A 643 -3.84 0.64 -39.48
N SER A 644 -2.91 1.59 -39.68
CA SER A 644 -3.00 2.56 -40.76
C SER A 644 -2.85 1.96 -42.16
N ASN A 645 -2.14 0.84 -42.28
CA ASN A 645 -1.97 0.12 -43.53
C ASN A 645 -3.19 -0.76 -43.89
N ILE A 646 -3.84 -1.36 -42.88
CA ILE A 646 -4.99 -2.25 -43.07
C ILE A 646 -6.29 -1.46 -43.29
N TRP A 647 -6.48 -0.38 -42.52
CA TRP A 647 -7.64 0.50 -42.63
C TRP A 647 -7.21 1.94 -42.99
N PRO A 648 -6.65 2.17 -44.20
CA PRO A 648 -6.24 3.50 -44.62
C PRO A 648 -7.46 4.39 -44.87
N LYS A 649 -7.48 5.58 -44.25
CA LYS A 649 -8.42 6.68 -44.50
C LYS A 649 -9.90 6.46 -44.12
N ASP A 650 -10.28 5.33 -43.50
CA ASP A 650 -11.64 5.07 -43.01
C ASP A 650 -11.73 5.02 -41.47
N ASN A 651 -12.81 5.60 -40.91
CA ASN A 651 -13.12 5.53 -39.47
C ASN A 651 -13.40 4.09 -38.98
N LEU A 652 -13.47 3.10 -39.89
CA LEU A 652 -13.80 1.72 -39.59
C LEU A 652 -12.78 1.06 -38.66
N GLY A 653 -11.47 1.26 -38.86
CA GLY A 653 -10.43 0.67 -38.00
C GLY A 653 -10.58 1.09 -36.53
N VAL A 654 -10.89 2.36 -36.29
CA VAL A 654 -11.16 2.91 -34.95
C VAL A 654 -12.42 2.30 -34.33
N ILE A 655 -13.48 2.11 -35.12
CA ILE A 655 -14.74 1.51 -34.68
C ILE A 655 -14.56 0.03 -34.34
N PHE A 656 -13.88 -0.74 -35.19
CA PHE A 656 -13.58 -2.15 -34.94
C PHE A 656 -12.74 -2.34 -33.68
N ARG A 657 -11.66 -1.56 -33.54
CA ARG A 657 -10.81 -1.58 -32.34
C ARG A 657 -11.58 -1.20 -31.08
N ALA A 658 -12.39 -0.14 -31.14
CA ALA A 658 -13.20 0.30 -30.01
C ALA A 658 -14.25 -0.75 -29.62
N GLY A 659 -14.90 -1.37 -30.60
CA GLY A 659 -15.87 -2.46 -30.38
C GLY A 659 -15.22 -3.69 -29.77
N ALA A 660 -14.07 -4.13 -30.27
CA ALA A 660 -13.36 -5.31 -29.75
C ALA A 660 -12.92 -5.09 -28.30
N TYR A 661 -12.21 -4.00 -28.03
CA TYR A 661 -11.64 -3.73 -26.71
C TYR A 661 -12.72 -3.49 -25.65
N MET A 662 -13.72 -2.65 -25.98
CA MET A 662 -14.79 -2.33 -25.03
C MET A 662 -15.77 -3.50 -24.87
N GLY A 663 -15.96 -4.32 -25.91
CA GLY A 663 -16.71 -5.56 -25.85
C GLY A 663 -16.12 -6.53 -24.83
N LEU A 664 -14.82 -6.79 -24.92
CA LEU A 664 -14.09 -7.65 -23.96
C LEU A 664 -14.16 -7.10 -22.54
N LEU A 665 -13.93 -5.78 -22.37
CA LEU A 665 -13.94 -5.15 -21.05
C LEU A 665 -15.32 -5.22 -20.37
N VAL A 666 -16.39 -4.87 -21.11
CA VAL A 666 -17.76 -4.92 -20.60
C VAL A 666 -18.18 -6.37 -20.31
N ALA A 667 -17.84 -7.32 -21.19
CA ALA A 667 -18.11 -8.75 -20.99
C ALA A 667 -17.43 -9.28 -19.73
N PHE A 668 -16.14 -8.97 -19.53
CA PHE A 668 -15.38 -9.39 -18.35
C PHE A 668 -16.02 -8.91 -17.05
N ILE A 669 -16.38 -7.62 -16.98
CA ILE A 669 -16.98 -7.02 -15.78
C ILE A 669 -18.38 -7.56 -15.54
N ALA A 670 -19.17 -7.78 -16.61
CA ALA A 670 -20.49 -8.38 -16.52
C ALA A 670 -20.45 -9.82 -15.97
N LEU A 671 -19.52 -10.66 -16.47
CA LEU A 671 -19.29 -12.03 -15.97
C LEU A 671 -18.86 -12.04 -14.49
N MET A 672 -17.96 -11.12 -14.11
CA MET A 672 -17.51 -11.04 -12.72
C MET A 672 -18.65 -10.63 -11.79
N ARG A 673 -19.47 -9.65 -12.22
CA ARG A 673 -20.63 -9.20 -11.46
C ARG A 673 -21.67 -10.29 -11.30
N PHE A 674 -22.03 -10.99 -12.38
CA PHE A 674 -22.92 -12.14 -12.33
C PHE A 674 -22.40 -13.20 -11.36
N ARG A 675 -21.09 -13.48 -11.35
CA ARG A 675 -20.48 -14.44 -10.42
C ARG A 675 -20.67 -14.06 -8.97
N GLN A 676 -20.45 -12.79 -8.62
CA GLN A 676 -20.58 -12.34 -7.24
C GLN A 676 -22.05 -12.28 -6.80
N GLU A 677 -22.95 -11.85 -7.68
CA GLU A 677 -24.40 -11.89 -7.45
C GLU A 677 -24.88 -13.33 -7.24
N ALA A 678 -24.45 -14.27 -8.08
CA ALA A 678 -24.75 -15.69 -7.94
C ALA A 678 -24.23 -16.28 -6.61
N LYS A 679 -22.99 -15.96 -6.20
CA LYS A 679 -22.46 -16.41 -4.89
C LYS A 679 -23.29 -15.89 -3.72
N ARG A 680 -23.78 -14.66 -3.80
CA ARG A 680 -24.66 -14.08 -2.76
C ARG A 680 -26.05 -14.69 -2.77
N ALA A 681 -26.62 -14.95 -3.94
CA ALA A 681 -27.89 -15.66 -4.09
C ALA A 681 -27.83 -17.07 -3.48
N ILE A 682 -26.74 -17.81 -3.72
CA ILE A 682 -26.48 -19.11 -3.09
C ILE A 682 -26.40 -18.99 -1.57
N ALA A 683 -25.71 -17.96 -1.06
CA ALA A 683 -25.64 -17.70 0.37
C ALA A 683 -27.01 -17.34 0.99
N ARG A 684 -27.96 -16.85 0.19
CA ARG A 684 -29.37 -16.61 0.55
C ARG A 684 -30.28 -17.84 0.39
N GLY A 685 -29.73 -18.99 -0.01
CA GLY A 685 -30.46 -20.24 -0.19
C GLY A 685 -31.02 -20.48 -1.59
N GLU A 686 -30.70 -19.64 -2.57
CA GLU A 686 -31.12 -19.86 -3.96
C GLU A 686 -30.32 -20.98 -4.62
N LYS A 687 -31.01 -21.89 -5.32
CA LYS A 687 -30.39 -22.99 -6.07
C LYS A 687 -29.94 -22.49 -7.44
N ILE A 688 -28.63 -22.34 -7.62
CA ILE A 688 -28.01 -22.03 -8.92
C ILE A 688 -27.32 -23.28 -9.47
N SER A 689 -27.52 -23.56 -10.77
CA SER A 689 -26.90 -24.70 -11.43
C SER A 689 -25.37 -24.62 -11.39
N THR A 690 -24.73 -25.74 -11.03
CA THR A 690 -23.27 -25.88 -11.01
C THR A 690 -22.65 -25.72 -12.39
N THR A 691 -23.37 -26.13 -13.44
CA THR A 691 -22.95 -25.95 -14.84
C THR A 691 -22.81 -24.48 -15.20
N VAL A 692 -23.77 -23.63 -14.79
CA VAL A 692 -23.74 -22.18 -15.03
C VAL A 692 -22.55 -21.52 -14.33
N MET A 693 -22.22 -21.96 -13.11
CA MET A 693 -21.06 -21.44 -12.37
C MET A 693 -19.72 -21.87 -12.96
N ARG A 694 -19.65 -23.08 -13.54
CA ARG A 694 -18.47 -23.58 -14.27
C ARG A 694 -18.30 -22.84 -15.60
N SER A 695 -19.35 -22.74 -16.41
CA SER A 695 -19.31 -22.00 -17.68
C SER A 695 -18.98 -20.53 -17.50
N ASN A 696 -19.51 -19.89 -16.45
CA ASN A 696 -19.16 -18.52 -16.13
C ASN A 696 -17.67 -18.38 -15.74
N MET A 697 -17.09 -19.40 -15.09
CA MET A 697 -15.67 -19.39 -14.75
C MET A 697 -14.78 -19.54 -15.98
N THR A 698 -15.12 -20.48 -16.87
CA THR A 698 -14.35 -20.72 -18.10
C THR A 698 -14.40 -19.48 -18.99
N LEU A 699 -15.57 -18.88 -19.18
CA LEU A 699 -15.72 -17.62 -19.92
C LEU A 699 -14.96 -16.47 -19.27
N LEU A 700 -15.00 -16.34 -17.93
CA LEU A 700 -14.27 -15.28 -17.23
C LEU A 700 -12.76 -15.38 -17.44
N VAL A 701 -12.20 -16.60 -17.38
CA VAL A 701 -10.77 -16.83 -17.64
C VAL A 701 -10.45 -16.57 -19.10
N PHE A 702 -11.24 -17.10 -20.02
CA PHE A 702 -11.03 -16.94 -21.46
C PHE A 702 -11.08 -15.46 -21.91
N ILE A 703 -12.14 -14.74 -21.56
CA ILE A 703 -12.26 -13.30 -21.84
C ILE A 703 -11.17 -12.50 -21.11
N GLY A 704 -10.80 -12.91 -19.89
CA GLY A 704 -9.71 -12.28 -19.14
C GLY A 704 -8.35 -12.39 -19.85
N VAL A 705 -8.05 -13.54 -20.46
CA VAL A 705 -6.83 -13.74 -21.25
C VAL A 705 -6.84 -12.91 -22.53
N LEU A 706 -7.96 -12.89 -23.26
CA LEU A 706 -8.11 -12.03 -24.45
C LEU A 706 -7.97 -10.55 -24.08
N LEU A 707 -8.63 -10.10 -23.01
CA LEU A 707 -8.53 -8.73 -22.53
C LEU A 707 -7.08 -8.36 -22.17
N ALA A 708 -6.34 -9.26 -21.50
CA ALA A 708 -4.95 -9.03 -21.14
C ALA A 708 -4.05 -8.92 -22.39
N ASN A 709 -4.29 -9.74 -23.42
CA ASN A 709 -3.57 -9.67 -24.69
C ASN A 709 -3.89 -8.40 -25.48
N SER A 710 -5.18 -8.14 -25.72
CA SER A 710 -5.65 -7.06 -26.58
C SER A 710 -5.50 -5.68 -25.95
N MET A 711 -5.63 -5.53 -24.62
CA MET A 711 -5.50 -4.25 -23.90
C MET A 711 -4.24 -4.18 -23.01
N ASN A 712 -3.12 -4.70 -23.52
CA ASN A 712 -1.85 -4.66 -22.82
C ASN A 712 -1.21 -3.24 -22.79
N PRO A 713 -0.39 -2.91 -21.78
CA PRO A 713 0.23 -1.58 -21.63
C PRO A 713 1.44 -1.32 -22.56
N ILE A 714 1.94 -2.32 -23.29
CA ILE A 714 3.11 -2.22 -24.17
C ILE A 714 2.68 -1.71 -25.55
N SER A 715 1.68 -2.35 -26.15
CA SER A 715 1.22 -2.09 -27.52
C SER A 715 0.13 -1.01 -27.59
N ASN A 716 -0.59 -0.74 -26.50
CA ASN A 716 -1.68 0.22 -26.47
C ASN A 716 -1.35 1.51 -25.71
N ALA A 717 -2.19 2.53 -25.91
CA ALA A 717 -2.13 3.72 -25.10
C ALA A 717 -2.43 3.40 -23.62
N ARG A 718 -1.61 3.94 -22.71
CA ARG A 718 -1.68 3.66 -21.25
C ARG A 718 -3.04 3.95 -20.63
N TYR A 719 -3.79 4.90 -21.17
CA TYR A 719 -5.14 5.20 -20.66
C TYR A 719 -6.11 4.03 -20.92
N LEU A 720 -5.98 3.31 -22.04
CA LEU A 720 -6.83 2.16 -22.38
C LEU A 720 -6.51 0.99 -21.45
N SER A 721 -5.24 0.61 -21.36
CA SER A 721 -4.79 -0.47 -20.48
C SER A 721 -5.05 -0.13 -19.00
N GLY A 722 -4.77 1.11 -18.58
CA GLY A 722 -5.07 1.61 -17.24
C GLY A 722 -6.56 1.58 -16.91
N THR A 723 -7.44 1.94 -17.86
CA THR A 723 -8.90 1.82 -17.70
C THR A 723 -9.30 0.35 -17.50
N ALA A 724 -8.79 -0.57 -18.32
CA ALA A 724 -9.10 -1.99 -18.20
C ALA A 724 -8.62 -2.58 -16.87
N MET A 725 -7.38 -2.29 -16.47
CA MET A 725 -6.78 -2.75 -15.21
C MET A 725 -7.53 -2.23 -13.99
N LEU A 726 -7.81 -0.92 -13.92
CA LEU A 726 -8.51 -0.32 -12.79
C LEU A 726 -9.98 -0.73 -12.74
N ALA A 727 -10.64 -0.93 -13.89
CA ALA A 727 -12.00 -1.44 -13.93
C ALA A 727 -12.09 -2.89 -13.45
N ALA A 728 -11.16 -3.75 -13.89
CA ALA A 728 -11.04 -5.11 -13.39
C ALA A 728 -10.74 -5.13 -11.89
N ALA A 729 -9.78 -4.32 -11.42
CA ALA A 729 -9.43 -4.22 -10.00
C ALA A 729 -10.61 -3.72 -9.14
N THR A 730 -11.38 -2.76 -9.65
CA THR A 730 -12.61 -2.27 -9.00
C THR A 730 -13.63 -3.38 -8.85
N ALA A 731 -13.80 -4.20 -9.88
CA ALA A 731 -14.69 -5.37 -9.83
C ALA A 731 -14.20 -6.41 -8.80
N PHE A 732 -12.89 -6.58 -8.62
CA PHE A 732 -12.28 -7.39 -7.54
C PHE A 732 -12.38 -6.77 -6.14
N GLY A 733 -12.93 -5.56 -6.01
CA GLY A 733 -13.15 -4.89 -4.73
C GLY A 733 -11.97 -4.04 -4.25
N LEU A 734 -11.18 -3.49 -5.18
CA LEU A 734 -10.13 -2.51 -4.89
C LEU A 734 -10.65 -1.33 -4.08
N PHE A 735 -11.87 -0.85 -4.35
CA PHE A 735 -12.48 0.28 -3.64
C PHE A 735 -13.58 -0.13 -2.64
N ALA A 736 -13.65 -1.41 -2.27
CA ALA A 736 -14.75 -1.93 -1.45
C ALA A 736 -14.80 -1.33 -0.03
N THR A 737 -13.65 -1.07 0.59
CA THR A 737 -13.57 -0.53 1.96
C THR A 737 -13.03 0.90 1.96
N ARG A 738 -13.38 1.68 2.99
CA ARG A 738 -12.88 3.07 3.16
C ARG A 738 -11.34 3.12 3.18
N TRP A 739 -10.71 2.18 3.89
CA TRP A 739 -9.25 2.08 3.94
C TRP A 739 -8.64 1.82 2.56
N ARG A 740 -9.20 0.86 1.80
CA ARG A 740 -8.68 0.57 0.47
C ARG A 740 -8.85 1.76 -0.48
N PHE A 741 -10.00 2.44 -0.43
CA PHE A 741 -10.23 3.67 -1.20
C PHE A 741 -9.20 4.76 -0.90
N ARG A 742 -8.87 4.97 0.38
CA ARG A 742 -7.84 5.95 0.77
C ARG A 742 -6.47 5.58 0.21
N LEU A 743 -6.07 4.33 0.42
CA LEU A 743 -4.78 3.83 -0.05
C LEU A 743 -4.66 3.91 -1.57
N THR A 744 -5.71 3.53 -2.29
CA THR A 744 -5.71 3.53 -3.76
C THR A 744 -5.80 4.93 -4.33
N SER A 745 -6.46 5.88 -3.65
CA SER A 745 -6.50 7.28 -4.07
C SER A 745 -5.12 7.94 -3.96
N CYS A 746 -4.44 7.78 -2.83
CA CYS A 746 -3.07 8.26 -2.66
C CYS A 746 -2.11 7.54 -3.61
N GLY A 747 -2.24 6.22 -3.73
CA GLY A 747 -1.42 5.40 -4.62
C GLY A 747 -1.62 5.71 -6.09
N PHE A 748 -2.83 6.07 -6.51
CA PHE A 748 -3.12 6.49 -7.88
C PHE A 748 -2.42 7.81 -8.21
N LEU A 749 -2.54 8.82 -7.34
CA LEU A 749 -1.87 10.10 -7.54
C LEU A 749 -0.34 9.94 -7.56
N ALA A 750 0.23 9.19 -6.61
CA ALA A 750 1.67 8.90 -6.58
C ALA A 750 2.11 8.09 -7.81
N GLY A 751 1.36 7.05 -8.20
CA GLY A 751 1.66 6.26 -9.38
C GLY A 751 1.65 7.10 -10.65
N MET A 752 0.73 8.06 -10.75
CA MET A 752 0.65 8.95 -11.89
C MET A 752 1.83 9.94 -11.96
N LEU A 753 2.35 10.42 -10.83
CA LEU A 753 3.47 11.36 -10.79
C LEU A 753 4.84 10.65 -10.91
N PHE A 754 5.00 9.45 -10.34
CA PHE A 754 6.30 8.80 -10.20
C PHE A 754 6.45 7.51 -11.02
N ILE A 755 5.41 6.71 -11.18
CA ILE A 755 5.47 5.43 -11.92
C ILE A 755 5.22 5.66 -13.41
N PHE A 756 4.32 6.58 -13.75
CA PHE A 756 3.97 6.91 -15.13
C PHE A 756 5.18 7.33 -15.99
N PRO A 757 6.14 8.15 -15.49
CA PRO A 757 7.34 8.51 -16.23
C PRO A 757 8.26 7.31 -16.48
N MET A 758 8.44 6.44 -15.47
CA MET A 758 9.24 5.23 -15.61
C MET A 758 8.63 4.25 -16.63
N ALA A 759 7.30 4.20 -16.71
CA ALA A 759 6.59 3.42 -17.73
C ALA A 759 6.71 4.00 -19.16
N ASP A 760 7.29 5.20 -19.34
CA ASP A 760 7.59 5.78 -20.65
C ASP A 760 8.81 5.19 -21.35
N ALA A 761 9.69 4.52 -20.60
CA ALA A 761 10.83 3.78 -21.14
C ALA A 761 10.44 2.73 -22.20
N PHE A 762 9.27 2.10 -22.06
CA PHE A 762 8.79 1.03 -22.96
C PHE A 762 8.08 1.55 -24.23
N ARG A 763 8.09 2.86 -24.48
CA ARG A 763 7.34 3.46 -25.61
C ARG A 763 7.99 3.22 -26.97
N VAL A 764 9.32 3.14 -27.01
CA VAL A 764 10.11 3.09 -28.26
C VAL A 764 10.73 1.70 -28.48
N SER A 765 11.14 1.01 -27.42
CA SER A 765 11.68 -0.35 -27.49
C SER A 765 11.13 -1.23 -26.37
N SER A 766 11.05 -2.53 -26.61
CA SER A 766 10.73 -3.54 -25.58
C SER A 766 11.85 -3.75 -24.56
N GLU A 767 13.05 -3.23 -24.86
CA GLU A 767 14.26 -3.38 -24.03
C GLU A 767 14.43 -2.28 -22.97
N GLY A 768 13.52 -1.30 -22.90
CA GLY A 768 13.36 -0.42 -21.75
C GLY A 768 14.59 0.43 -21.42
N GLU A 769 14.93 1.40 -22.26
CA GLU A 769 15.89 2.44 -21.89
C GLU A 769 15.23 3.45 -20.93
N VAL A 770 15.63 3.45 -19.66
CA VAL A 770 15.13 4.37 -18.64
C VAL A 770 15.57 5.80 -18.98
N LYS A 771 14.70 6.55 -19.66
CA LYS A 771 14.93 7.98 -19.92
C LYS A 771 14.50 8.80 -18.70
N SER A 772 15.49 9.48 -18.10
CA SER A 772 15.37 10.49 -17.04
C SER A 772 14.89 9.98 -15.67
N SER A 773 15.79 9.98 -14.69
CA SER A 773 15.57 9.66 -13.27
C SER A 773 14.98 10.82 -12.46
N ASP A 774 14.74 11.99 -13.06
CA ASP A 774 14.29 13.20 -12.38
C ASP A 774 12.76 13.40 -12.50
N PRO A 775 11.99 13.30 -11.40
CA PRO A 775 10.54 13.49 -11.39
C PRO A 775 10.09 14.88 -11.86
N ILE A 776 10.91 15.92 -11.66
CA ILE A 776 10.56 17.29 -12.04
C ILE A 776 10.62 17.43 -13.56
N ARG A 777 11.69 16.93 -14.19
CA ARG A 777 11.81 16.90 -15.64
C ARG A 777 10.72 16.07 -16.30
N SER A 778 10.18 15.06 -15.62
CA SER A 778 9.02 14.35 -16.14
C SER A 778 7.81 15.23 -16.37
N LEU A 779 7.59 16.26 -15.55
CA LEU A 779 6.45 17.20 -15.71
C LEU A 779 6.64 18.16 -16.90
N LEU A 780 7.83 18.19 -17.49
CA LEU A 780 8.16 18.91 -18.73
C LEU A 780 7.98 18.05 -19.99
N THR A 781 7.66 16.76 -19.84
CA THR A 781 7.48 15.86 -21.00
C THR A 781 6.16 16.13 -21.73
N GLY A 782 6.08 15.68 -22.99
CA GLY A 782 4.89 15.83 -23.85
C GLY A 782 3.60 15.25 -23.29
N ASP A 783 3.66 14.43 -22.23
CA ASP A 783 2.47 13.93 -21.57
C ASP A 783 1.72 14.98 -20.75
N TYR A 784 2.40 16.06 -20.35
CA TYR A 784 1.86 17.13 -19.51
C TYR A 784 1.60 18.43 -20.30
N ASP A 785 1.09 18.30 -21.53
CA ASP A 785 0.83 19.42 -22.45
C ASP A 785 -0.52 20.14 -22.23
N SER A 786 -1.35 19.67 -21.29
CA SER A 786 -2.74 20.14 -21.10
C SER A 786 -2.86 21.63 -20.79
N PHE A 787 -2.01 22.20 -19.93
CA PHE A 787 -2.11 23.62 -19.60
C PHE A 787 -1.74 24.52 -20.79
N ALA A 788 -0.69 24.18 -21.53
CA ALA A 788 -0.31 24.89 -22.75
C ALA A 788 -1.40 24.83 -23.83
N GLN A 789 -2.17 23.73 -23.88
CA GLN A 789 -3.31 23.61 -24.78
C GLN A 789 -4.47 24.54 -24.41
N LEU A 790 -4.67 24.84 -23.12
CA LEU A 790 -5.62 25.89 -22.71
C LEU A 790 -5.19 27.26 -23.25
N MET A 791 -3.90 27.59 -23.13
CA MET A 791 -3.34 28.86 -23.62
C MET A 791 -3.48 28.98 -25.14
N ASN A 792 -3.08 27.93 -25.88
CA ASN A 792 -3.17 27.90 -27.34
C ASN A 792 -4.61 27.96 -27.84
N GLY A 793 -5.55 27.24 -27.20
CA GLY A 793 -6.95 27.30 -27.59
C GLY A 793 -7.60 28.64 -27.24
N TYR A 794 -7.22 29.28 -26.14
CA TYR A 794 -7.64 30.65 -25.83
C TYR A 794 -7.17 31.62 -26.92
N LEU A 795 -5.89 31.57 -27.29
CA LEU A 795 -5.31 32.39 -28.35
C LEU A 795 -6.06 32.21 -29.68
N ILE A 796 -6.34 30.97 -30.09
CA ILE A 796 -7.07 30.69 -31.34
C ILE A 796 -8.49 31.25 -31.27
N GLY A 797 -9.21 31.01 -30.18
CA GLY A 797 -10.57 31.54 -30.01
C GLY A 797 -10.62 33.07 -30.01
N ALA A 798 -9.60 33.73 -29.46
CA ALA A 798 -9.48 35.19 -29.43
C ALA A 798 -9.08 35.78 -30.79
N ARG A 799 -8.20 35.11 -31.54
CA ARG A 799 -7.69 35.58 -32.84
C ARG A 799 -8.66 35.31 -34.00
N ASP A 800 -9.17 34.08 -34.08
CA ASP A 800 -9.90 33.58 -35.25
C ASP A 800 -11.42 33.58 -35.06
N GLY A 801 -11.89 33.90 -33.85
CA GLY A 801 -13.29 33.82 -33.46
C GLY A 801 -13.75 32.39 -33.15
N ILE A 802 -14.78 32.29 -32.31
CA ILE A 802 -15.34 31.01 -31.87
C ILE A 802 -16.59 30.70 -32.70
N VAL A 803 -16.61 29.55 -33.38
CA VAL A 803 -17.80 29.03 -34.06
C VAL A 803 -18.55 28.11 -33.09
N PRO A 804 -19.69 28.54 -32.51
CA PRO A 804 -20.35 27.78 -31.45
C PRO A 804 -20.77 26.38 -31.93
N GLY A 805 -20.53 25.37 -31.09
CA GLY A 805 -20.93 23.99 -31.34
C GLY A 805 -20.20 23.25 -32.49
N LYS A 806 -19.24 23.88 -33.19
CA LYS A 806 -18.54 23.25 -34.31
C LYS A 806 -17.85 21.95 -33.90
N GLN A 807 -17.02 21.97 -32.86
CA GLN A 807 -16.31 20.76 -32.42
C GLN A 807 -17.28 19.73 -31.83
N PHE A 808 -18.28 20.18 -31.08
CA PHE A 808 -19.29 19.31 -30.46
C PHE A 808 -20.13 18.54 -31.50
N SER A 809 -20.42 19.16 -32.66
CA SER A 809 -21.13 18.48 -33.75
C SER A 809 -20.37 17.26 -34.29
N GLY A 810 -19.04 17.33 -34.31
CA GLY A 810 -18.17 16.21 -34.67
C GLY A 810 -18.30 15.04 -33.71
N VAL A 811 -18.42 15.33 -32.40
CA VAL A 811 -18.58 14.33 -31.33
C VAL A 811 -19.93 13.61 -31.44
N LEU A 812 -21.03 14.36 -31.64
CA LEU A 812 -22.37 13.78 -31.76
C LEU A 812 -22.52 12.89 -33.00
N LEU A 813 -21.92 13.31 -34.12
CA LEU A 813 -21.96 12.62 -35.40
C LEU A 813 -20.63 11.91 -35.70
N PHE A 814 -19.96 11.39 -34.65
CA PHE A 814 -18.65 10.75 -34.81
C PHE A 814 -18.68 9.53 -35.74
N TRP A 815 -19.81 8.85 -35.82
CA TRP A 815 -20.03 7.66 -36.65
C TRP A 815 -20.20 7.97 -38.14
N LEU A 816 -20.51 9.22 -38.49
CA LEU A 816 -20.65 9.63 -39.89
C LEU A 816 -19.25 9.68 -40.56
N PRO A 817 -19.04 8.96 -41.68
CA PRO A 817 -17.74 8.91 -42.36
C PRO A 817 -17.44 10.23 -43.07
N ARG A 818 -16.14 10.53 -43.23
CA ARG A 818 -15.66 11.75 -43.91
C ARG A 818 -16.00 11.79 -45.40
N SER A 819 -16.36 10.65 -46.00
CA SER A 819 -16.86 10.58 -47.38
C SER A 819 -18.23 11.25 -47.56
N ILE A 820 -19.09 11.17 -46.54
CA ILE A 820 -20.43 11.80 -46.53
C ILE A 820 -20.33 13.23 -45.99
N TRP A 821 -19.52 13.45 -44.96
CA TRP A 821 -19.30 14.77 -44.37
C TRP A 821 -17.84 15.21 -44.52
N THR A 822 -17.52 15.76 -45.68
CA THR A 822 -16.15 16.16 -46.06
C THR A 822 -15.56 17.21 -45.12
N HIS A 823 -16.39 18.13 -44.63
CA HIS A 823 -16.02 19.22 -43.71
C HIS A 823 -16.21 18.87 -42.23
N LYS A 824 -16.28 17.57 -41.88
CA LYS A 824 -16.35 17.10 -40.49
C LYS A 824 -15.18 17.67 -39.67
N PRO A 825 -15.44 18.24 -38.48
CA PRO A 825 -14.40 18.72 -37.58
C PRO A 825 -13.31 17.66 -37.34
N VAL A 826 -12.07 18.11 -37.29
CA VAL A 826 -10.94 17.29 -36.82
C VAL A 826 -10.88 17.35 -35.29
N ASP A 827 -10.20 16.40 -34.66
CA ASP A 827 -10.00 16.41 -33.21
C ASP A 827 -9.50 17.77 -32.71
N THR A 828 -10.02 18.24 -31.58
CA THR A 828 -9.71 19.58 -31.05
C THR A 828 -8.21 19.77 -30.86
N GLY A 829 -7.49 18.75 -30.40
CA GLY A 829 -6.02 18.78 -30.24
C GLY A 829 -5.29 18.93 -31.58
N ILE A 830 -5.76 18.22 -32.63
CA ILE A 830 -5.24 18.34 -34.00
C ILE A 830 -5.56 19.72 -34.57
N TYR A 831 -6.77 20.24 -34.32
CA TYR A 831 -7.18 21.57 -34.74
C TYR A 831 -6.25 22.64 -34.15
N ILE A 832 -5.99 22.59 -32.83
CA ILE A 832 -5.05 23.52 -32.18
C ILE A 832 -3.64 23.35 -32.75
N ALA A 833 -3.15 22.11 -32.92
CA ALA A 833 -1.83 21.84 -33.48
C ALA A 833 -1.65 22.42 -34.89
N ASN A 834 -2.63 22.22 -35.77
CA ASN A 834 -2.60 22.69 -37.14
C ASN A 834 -2.60 24.23 -37.21
N MET A 835 -3.45 24.88 -36.40
CA MET A 835 -3.52 26.35 -36.32
C MET A 835 -2.23 26.98 -35.76
N ARG A 836 -1.46 26.23 -34.97
CA ARG A 836 -0.15 26.64 -34.45
C ARG A 836 1.03 26.22 -35.34
N GLY A 837 0.79 25.43 -36.38
CA GLY A 837 1.84 24.93 -37.28
C GLY A 837 2.80 23.92 -36.62
N TYR A 838 2.30 23.09 -35.70
CA TYR A 838 3.12 22.07 -35.05
C TYR A 838 3.32 20.84 -35.94
N ALA A 839 4.55 20.30 -35.94
CA ALA A 839 4.86 19.05 -36.65
C ALA A 839 4.21 17.82 -36.00
N PHE A 840 3.97 17.87 -34.70
CA PHE A 840 3.29 16.82 -33.94
C PHE A 840 1.86 17.24 -33.61
N THR A 841 0.88 16.46 -34.07
CA THR A 841 -0.54 16.82 -34.00
C THR A 841 -1.34 16.06 -32.93
N ASN A 842 -0.79 14.99 -32.36
CA ASN A 842 -1.43 14.18 -31.33
C ASN A 842 -1.27 14.80 -29.93
N LEU A 843 -1.85 15.98 -29.75
CA LEU A 843 -1.80 16.78 -28.53
C LEU A 843 -3.08 16.65 -27.71
N SER A 844 -3.00 16.96 -26.43
CA SER A 844 -4.19 16.98 -25.57
C SER A 844 -5.16 18.10 -25.94
N ALA A 845 -6.42 17.91 -25.56
CA ALA A 845 -7.45 18.93 -25.66
C ALA A 845 -8.34 18.82 -24.42
N PRO A 846 -7.91 19.42 -23.29
CA PRO A 846 -8.64 19.27 -22.06
C PRO A 846 -10.09 19.73 -22.19
N LEU A 847 -11.00 19.09 -21.46
CA LEU A 847 -12.44 19.39 -21.55
C LEU A 847 -12.76 20.89 -21.31
N TRP A 848 -11.91 21.60 -20.56
CA TRP A 848 -11.95 23.05 -20.36
C TRP A 848 -11.85 23.83 -21.67
N VAL A 849 -10.85 23.53 -22.51
CA VAL A 849 -10.66 24.24 -23.79
C VAL A 849 -11.65 23.78 -24.84
N GLU A 850 -12.07 22.52 -24.80
CA GLU A 850 -13.16 22.00 -25.63
C GLU A 850 -14.45 22.79 -25.43
N PHE A 851 -14.90 22.98 -24.18
CA PHE A 851 -16.11 23.80 -23.94
C PHE A 851 -15.90 25.25 -24.34
N TYR A 852 -14.71 25.82 -24.10
CA TYR A 852 -14.40 27.18 -24.52
C TYR A 852 -14.47 27.36 -26.04
N LEU A 853 -13.87 26.47 -26.81
CA LEU A 853 -13.90 26.53 -28.29
C LEU A 853 -15.30 26.23 -28.88
N ASN A 854 -16.27 25.80 -28.08
CA ASN A 854 -17.65 25.57 -28.51
C ASN A 854 -18.62 26.71 -28.16
N GLY A 855 -18.14 27.82 -27.59
CA GLY A 855 -18.96 29.04 -27.40
C GLY A 855 -18.50 29.97 -26.28
N GLY A 856 -17.21 29.95 -25.94
CA GLY A 856 -16.57 30.83 -24.98
C GLY A 856 -16.71 30.40 -23.52
N TRP A 857 -16.68 31.39 -22.62
CA TRP A 857 -16.70 31.17 -21.17
C TRP A 857 -18.02 30.59 -20.64
N ILE A 858 -19.15 30.88 -21.30
CA ILE A 858 -20.47 30.42 -20.84
C ILE A 858 -20.60 28.89 -20.96
N PRO A 859 -20.36 28.25 -22.12
CA PRO A 859 -20.36 26.78 -22.21
C PRO A 859 -19.32 26.12 -21.32
N LEU A 860 -18.16 26.75 -21.07
CA LEU A 860 -17.18 26.24 -20.10
C LEU A 860 -17.79 26.16 -18.71
N ALA A 861 -18.37 27.25 -18.21
CA ALA A 861 -18.97 27.28 -16.88
C ALA A 861 -20.17 26.33 -16.77
N VAL A 862 -21.10 26.38 -17.73
CA VAL A 862 -22.31 25.54 -17.73
C VAL A 862 -21.97 24.06 -17.92
N GLY A 863 -21.05 23.74 -18.82
CA GLY A 863 -20.60 22.37 -19.09
C GLY A 863 -19.91 21.75 -17.87
N MET A 864 -19.03 22.50 -17.20
CA MET A 864 -18.37 22.03 -15.97
C MET A 864 -19.34 21.91 -14.79
N PHE A 865 -20.32 22.81 -14.69
CA PHE A 865 -21.40 22.71 -13.70
C PHE A 865 -22.24 21.45 -13.90
N ALA A 866 -22.69 21.19 -15.14
CA ALA A 866 -23.46 20.01 -15.49
C ALA A 866 -22.67 18.71 -15.25
N LEU A 867 -21.37 18.73 -15.57
CA LEU A 867 -20.46 17.62 -15.28
C LEU A 867 -20.36 17.37 -13.77
N GLY A 868 -20.16 18.42 -12.97
CA GLY A 868 -20.11 18.33 -11.51
C GLY A 868 -21.38 17.76 -10.90
N TYR A 869 -22.54 18.25 -11.34
CA TYR A 869 -23.85 17.73 -10.92
C TYR A 869 -24.03 16.25 -11.30
N GLY A 870 -23.76 15.89 -12.56
CA GLY A 870 -23.96 14.55 -13.08
C GLY A 870 -23.03 13.51 -12.45
N LEU A 871 -21.73 13.81 -12.36
CA LEU A 871 -20.74 12.90 -11.81
C LEU A 871 -20.91 12.70 -10.30
N HIS A 872 -21.21 13.76 -9.54
CA HIS A 872 -21.48 13.65 -8.11
C HIS A 872 -22.72 12.80 -7.82
N ARG A 873 -23.78 12.95 -8.63
CA ARG A 873 -24.99 12.14 -8.52
C ARG A 873 -24.73 10.66 -8.80
N TRP A 874 -23.86 10.36 -9.76
CA TRP A 874 -23.43 8.99 -10.08
C TRP A 874 -22.57 8.39 -8.97
N ASP A 875 -21.63 9.16 -8.41
CA ASP A 875 -20.81 8.76 -7.27
C ASP A 875 -21.67 8.47 -6.03
N THR A 876 -22.68 9.30 -5.77
CA THR A 876 -23.64 9.08 -4.68
C THR A 876 -24.39 7.75 -4.87
N ARG A 877 -24.82 7.43 -6.09
CA ARG A 877 -25.43 6.12 -6.41
C ARG A 877 -24.44 4.97 -6.23
N MET A 878 -23.20 5.12 -6.66
CA MET A 878 -22.17 4.07 -6.49
C MET A 878 -21.85 3.83 -5.01
N ASN A 879 -21.76 4.90 -4.20
CA ASN A 879 -21.53 4.75 -2.77
C ASN A 879 -22.65 3.97 -2.09
N THR A 880 -23.92 4.12 -2.52
CA THR A 880 -25.02 3.28 -2.02
C THR A 880 -24.85 1.80 -2.33
N GLN A 881 -24.33 1.45 -3.51
CA GLN A 881 -24.05 0.05 -3.88
C GLN A 881 -22.93 -0.53 -3.00
N PHE A 882 -21.88 0.25 -2.77
CA PHE A 882 -20.80 -0.16 -1.88
C PHE A 882 -21.23 -0.27 -0.41
N LEU A 883 -22.21 0.53 0.05
CA LEU A 883 -22.80 0.40 1.40
C LEU A 883 -23.67 -0.85 1.53
N ALA A 884 -24.38 -1.24 0.46
CA ALA A 884 -25.12 -2.50 0.38
C ALA A 884 -24.19 -3.73 0.22
N GLY A 885 -22.86 -3.53 0.24
CA GLY A 885 -21.88 -4.60 0.08
C GLY A 885 -21.80 -5.16 -1.34
N GLN A 886 -22.31 -4.45 -2.35
CA GLN A 886 -22.30 -4.85 -3.75
C GLN A 886 -21.13 -4.25 -4.54
N ILE A 887 -20.78 -4.88 -5.66
CA ILE A 887 -19.88 -4.26 -6.66
C ILE A 887 -20.64 -3.08 -7.28
N PRO A 888 -19.94 -1.99 -7.66
CA PRO A 888 -20.52 -0.98 -8.53
C PRO A 888 -21.14 -1.57 -9.79
N SER A 889 -22.02 -0.77 -10.41
CA SER A 889 -22.55 -1.12 -11.73
C SER A 889 -21.45 -1.32 -12.78
N VAL A 890 -21.74 -2.02 -13.87
CA VAL A 890 -20.78 -2.23 -14.98
C VAL A 890 -20.17 -0.90 -15.44
N LEU A 891 -21.02 0.11 -15.63
CA LEU A 891 -20.58 1.48 -15.94
C LEU A 891 -19.77 2.12 -14.80
N GLY A 892 -20.15 1.87 -13.54
CA GLY A 892 -19.42 2.36 -12.38
C GLY A 892 -18.03 1.73 -12.19
N CYS A 893 -17.77 0.56 -12.79
CA CYS A 893 -16.43 0.00 -12.84
C CYS A 893 -15.58 0.60 -13.95
N ILE A 894 -16.17 1.02 -15.08
CA ILE A 894 -15.42 1.45 -16.28
C ILE A 894 -15.29 2.96 -16.36
N LEU A 895 -16.41 3.67 -16.32
CA LEU A 895 -16.49 5.10 -16.66
C LEU A 895 -15.65 6.02 -15.76
N PRO A 896 -15.46 5.77 -14.45
CA PRO A 896 -14.58 6.62 -13.66
C PRO A 896 -13.15 6.67 -14.23
N PHE A 897 -12.59 5.52 -14.63
CA PHE A 897 -11.22 5.48 -15.15
C PHE A 897 -11.15 5.95 -16.60
N TYR A 898 -12.20 5.68 -17.38
CA TYR A 898 -12.34 6.24 -18.73
C TYR A 898 -12.48 7.78 -18.71
N LEU A 899 -12.93 8.37 -17.59
CA LEU A 899 -12.99 9.82 -17.43
C LEU A 899 -11.62 10.48 -17.62
N MET A 900 -10.50 9.81 -17.35
CA MET A 900 -9.16 10.38 -17.55
C MET A 900 -8.92 10.81 -19.00
N ILE A 901 -9.35 10.02 -19.99
CA ILE A 901 -9.22 10.42 -21.39
C ILE A 901 -10.28 11.44 -21.79
N LEU A 902 -11.47 11.43 -21.21
CA LEU A 902 -12.49 12.45 -21.45
C LEU A 902 -12.09 13.83 -20.90
N LEU A 903 -11.30 13.87 -19.82
CA LEU A 903 -10.81 15.13 -19.25
C LEU A 903 -9.57 15.65 -19.99
N ARG A 904 -8.70 14.75 -20.48
CA ARG A 904 -7.42 15.09 -21.13
C ARG A 904 -7.50 15.20 -22.65
N GLY A 905 -8.06 14.18 -23.30
CA GLY A 905 -8.04 14.00 -24.75
C GLY A 905 -9.20 14.70 -25.47
N SER A 906 -9.09 14.76 -26.79
CA SER A 906 -10.18 15.22 -27.67
C SER A 906 -11.45 14.40 -27.42
N LEU A 907 -12.58 15.06 -27.23
CA LEU A 907 -13.87 14.38 -27.04
C LEU A 907 -14.21 13.51 -28.25
N LEU A 908 -13.86 13.95 -29.47
CA LEU A 908 -14.11 13.21 -30.70
C LEU A 908 -13.33 11.88 -30.72
N GLN A 909 -12.06 11.89 -30.30
CA GLN A 909 -11.24 10.68 -30.20
C GLN A 909 -11.80 9.69 -29.16
N ALA A 910 -12.37 10.19 -28.06
CA ALA A 910 -12.96 9.37 -27.01
C ALA A 910 -14.40 8.88 -27.32
N ALA A 911 -15.09 9.50 -28.26
CA ALA A 911 -16.51 9.25 -28.52
C ALA A 911 -16.82 7.79 -28.92
N SER A 912 -15.97 7.17 -29.75
CA SER A 912 -16.18 5.81 -30.27
C SER A 912 -16.15 4.75 -29.16
N TYR A 913 -15.11 4.78 -28.31
CA TYR A 913 -14.99 3.88 -27.18
C TYR A 913 -16.12 4.12 -26.16
N LEU A 914 -16.47 5.39 -25.88
CA LEU A 914 -17.57 5.72 -24.99
C LEU A 914 -18.90 5.15 -25.48
N PHE A 915 -19.18 5.27 -26.78
CA PHE A 915 -20.38 4.70 -27.41
C PHE A 915 -20.48 3.19 -27.17
N PHE A 916 -19.42 2.43 -27.46
CA PHE A 916 -19.42 0.98 -27.26
C PHE A 916 -19.55 0.58 -25.78
N ILE A 917 -18.91 1.31 -24.86
CA ILE A 917 -19.09 1.09 -23.41
C ILE A 917 -20.58 1.22 -23.05
N LEU A 918 -21.25 2.28 -23.49
CA LEU A 918 -22.65 2.54 -23.17
C LEU A 918 -23.59 1.51 -23.80
N VAL A 919 -23.40 1.19 -25.09
CA VAL A 919 -24.25 0.23 -25.82
C VAL A 919 -24.12 -1.18 -25.25
N PHE A 920 -22.90 -1.69 -25.06
CA PHE A 920 -22.71 -3.04 -24.53
C PHE A 920 -23.18 -3.13 -23.07
N ALA A 921 -22.92 -2.12 -22.23
CA ALA A 921 -23.41 -2.10 -20.85
C ALA A 921 -24.93 -2.05 -20.78
N ALA A 922 -25.60 -1.32 -21.68
CA ALA A 922 -27.04 -1.33 -21.81
C ALA A 922 -27.58 -2.71 -22.25
N GLY A 923 -26.86 -3.38 -23.18
CA GLY A 923 -27.21 -4.71 -23.66
C GLY A 923 -27.22 -5.78 -22.58
N VAL A 924 -26.25 -5.78 -21.66
CA VAL A 924 -26.16 -6.78 -20.57
C VAL A 924 -27.05 -6.48 -19.36
N ARG A 925 -27.65 -5.29 -19.29
CA ARG A 925 -28.50 -4.88 -18.16
C ARG A 925 -29.79 -5.70 -18.09
N GLN A 926 -30.13 -6.16 -16.88
CA GLN A 926 -31.44 -6.76 -16.59
C GLN A 926 -32.49 -5.66 -16.39
N LYS A 927 -33.60 -5.73 -17.15
CA LYS A 927 -34.77 -4.84 -16.97
C LYS A 927 -35.72 -5.48 -15.94
N GLY A 928 -35.94 -4.81 -14.81
CA GLY A 928 -36.99 -5.13 -13.82
C GLY A 928 -36.63 -6.19 -12.76
N ALA A 929 -37.10 -5.97 -11.53
CA ALA A 929 -36.83 -6.75 -10.33
C ALA A 929 -37.54 -8.12 -10.25
N ASN A 930 -38.29 -8.53 -11.27
CA ASN A 930 -39.01 -9.80 -11.29
C ASN A 930 -38.43 -10.74 -12.34
N THR A 931 -37.51 -11.59 -11.91
CA THR A 931 -37.32 -12.89 -12.56
C THR A 931 -36.66 -13.82 -11.55
N ARG A 932 -37.50 -14.45 -10.71
CA ARG A 932 -37.18 -15.79 -10.21
C ARG A 932 -36.81 -16.60 -11.45
N LEU A 933 -35.62 -17.20 -11.47
CA LEU A 933 -35.26 -18.19 -12.49
C LEU A 933 -36.43 -19.18 -12.61
N ARG A 934 -37.09 -19.22 -13.78
CA ARG A 934 -38.07 -20.27 -14.10
C ARG A 934 -37.32 -21.60 -14.08
N GLY A 935 -37.32 -22.28 -12.93
CA GLY A 935 -37.05 -23.71 -12.87
C GLY A 935 -38.23 -24.46 -13.51
N PRO A 936 -38.01 -25.69 -14.00
CA PRO A 936 -39.08 -26.48 -14.60
C PRO A 936 -40.20 -26.66 -13.57
N THR A 937 -41.43 -26.39 -13.98
CA THR A 937 -42.65 -26.59 -13.19
C THR A 937 -42.73 -28.05 -12.78
N ILE A 938 -42.42 -28.33 -11.51
CA ILE A 938 -42.83 -29.58 -10.87
C ILE A 938 -44.33 -29.42 -10.57
N PRO A 939 -45.20 -30.30 -11.06
CA PRO A 939 -46.64 -30.21 -10.76
C PRO A 939 -46.85 -30.35 -9.26
N ALA A 940 -47.79 -29.55 -8.73
CA ALA A 940 -48.14 -29.52 -7.32
C ALA A 940 -48.50 -30.93 -6.82
N ARG A 941 -47.89 -31.35 -5.71
CA ARG A 941 -48.29 -32.56 -4.98
C ARG A 941 -49.69 -32.34 -4.39
N PRO A 942 -50.58 -33.35 -4.35
CA PRO A 942 -51.91 -33.20 -3.76
C PRO A 942 -51.81 -32.98 -2.26
N ALA A 943 -52.78 -32.27 -1.69
CA ALA A 943 -52.89 -31.97 -0.27
C ALA A 943 -53.15 -33.25 0.54
N ASP A 944 -52.31 -33.51 1.55
CA ASP A 944 -52.57 -34.52 2.58
C ASP A 944 -53.63 -33.99 3.56
N THR A 945 -54.73 -34.74 3.69
CA THR A 945 -55.79 -34.56 4.68
C THR A 945 -55.35 -35.00 6.09
N PRO A 946 -55.92 -34.43 7.17
CA PRO A 946 -55.55 -34.73 8.55
C PRO A 946 -56.44 -35.83 9.16
N ALA A 947 -55.84 -36.89 9.69
CA ALA A 947 -56.40 -37.69 10.79
C ALA A 947 -55.36 -38.74 11.22
N ASP A 948 -54.72 -38.52 12.37
CA ASP A 948 -54.77 -39.55 13.41
C ASP A 948 -54.43 -38.94 14.77
N GLN A 949 -55.44 -38.90 15.64
CA GLN A 949 -55.29 -38.77 17.07
C GLN A 949 -54.95 -40.18 17.57
N ASP A 950 -53.82 -40.38 18.26
CA ASP A 950 -53.90 -40.94 19.61
C ASP A 950 -52.57 -41.02 20.37
N ARG A 951 -52.72 -40.98 21.70
CA ARG A 951 -51.81 -41.45 22.77
C ARG A 951 -50.65 -40.55 23.22
N ARG A 952 -50.99 -39.80 24.28
CA ARG A 952 -50.18 -39.60 25.50
C ARG A 952 -49.48 -40.90 25.94
N VAL A 953 -48.27 -40.81 26.50
CA VAL A 953 -47.84 -41.30 27.86
C VAL A 953 -46.36 -40.90 28.09
N ASP A 954 -46.16 -39.98 29.02
CA ASP A 954 -45.21 -39.93 30.15
C ASP A 954 -43.77 -40.54 30.14
N TYR A 955 -42.84 -39.65 30.55
CA TYR A 955 -41.73 -39.77 31.52
C TYR A 955 -40.47 -40.65 31.27
N VAL A 956 -39.31 -39.95 31.35
CA VAL A 956 -38.11 -40.19 32.20
C VAL A 956 -37.36 -41.55 32.19
N ARG A 957 -36.01 -41.41 32.17
CA ARG A 957 -34.91 -42.36 32.49
C ARG A 957 -34.46 -43.33 31.38
N ALA A 958 -33.37 -42.98 30.71
CA ALA A 958 -32.01 -43.51 30.92
C ALA A 958 -30.99 -42.60 30.21
#